data_AF-A0A7C8J134-F1
#
_entry.id   AF-A0A7C8J134-F1
#
_cell.length_a   1.000
_cell.length_b   1.000
_cell.length_c   1.000
_cell.angle_alpha   90.00
_cell.angle_beta   90.00
_cell.angle_gamma   90.00
#
_symmetry.space_group_name_H-M   'P 1'
#
loop_
_entity.id
_entity.type
_entity.pdbx_description
1 polymer ?
#
loop_
_entity_poly.entity_id
_entity_poly.type
_entity_poly.pdbx_seq_one_letter_code
_entity_poly.pdbx_strand_id
1 'polypeptide(L)'
;MSPTSFQYGYIEEVEDLEGYKPGGYHPIHIDDRLHQRYCIVHKLGHGTFSTVWLALDEQTSKYVAIKVGIANADSREPDILSKLAMGEMSMVTPVIDRFRINGPNGTHPCFVTSPASCSLSDSKEACDWRLFQLDVARSLCAQLAMAVCFIHSKGYAHGDLHLGNLLLRLPPSLHGLSVEQLYAKFGAPRREPIFRTDGKPIPVSGVPSYAVLPAWLGISSDKVTLSDAKLLLADFGVAFRPSDKTCFASHTPLRMRAPEAIFEPTTPLSFPSDIWSLGCAVFELLGHRSLIDETFAPPDEITAQQVYLQGPMPPEWLNRWKERSIWFDDEGRPLANECDVWSWDRRFEEWLQELRRYSGMDVVGEEEKTALLDLLHWMLAWKPEERPSAGEVLDTVWMKKWALPAYEQSQKARKDDYVIHKLLCADFTNLDVTTRPTEDHMRAILFPVDQKKPKLIWLEFNRDEDWRYRIASPFLNGDNGTSSPIRYNPILKRRPSNVVYVAYRDNFLNDGSASNDSITTITATRPGSHHDWRGPIIAYGKVGSNPDTSKNCRDIDLHDFRHAADYFRSYKGHLSSPSYLVTNTRIKGVRINCNGDQKVLNKPHFEEIEVSLMDIMFGDRDTSDIAKLIGLPILTKRCSPDPSWANQGDMVYENTDAMYLHLCCDPNAEIDPNLGVLGWGCASTQWQRRVGSIIVVRQDKKPLSRWHVEALCRYCRYEAWAYMTHSRGSYSSDEPMSKDKALSMICRPTFSISWERMLREKAEKGEVVGATSPYLV
;
A
#
# COMPACT_ATOMS: atom_id res chain seq x y z
N MET A 1 8.19 -46.99 29.92
CA MET A 1 7.76 -47.03 28.51
C MET A 1 8.01 -45.65 27.94
N SER A 2 8.91 -45.54 26.96
CA SER A 2 9.11 -44.30 26.20
C SER A 2 7.79 -43.98 25.48
N PRO A 3 7.26 -42.74 25.56
CA PRO A 3 6.07 -42.43 24.79
C PRO A 3 6.41 -42.57 23.31
N THR A 4 5.67 -43.40 22.59
CA THR A 4 5.71 -43.46 21.12
C THR A 4 5.45 -42.05 20.60
N SER A 5 6.51 -41.36 20.17
CA SER A 5 6.43 -40.07 19.49
C SER A 5 5.81 -40.32 18.11
N PHE A 6 4.65 -39.72 17.91
CA PHE A 6 4.02 -39.55 16.60
C PHE A 6 3.94 -38.05 16.33
N GLN A 7 3.72 -37.67 15.07
CA GLN A 7 3.57 -36.27 14.68
C GLN A 7 2.20 -36.04 14.05
N TYR A 8 1.69 -34.82 14.14
CA TYR A 8 0.53 -34.37 13.41
C TYR A 8 0.90 -33.87 12.02
N GLY A 9 -0.04 -33.97 11.08
CA GLY A 9 0.08 -33.32 9.78
C GLY A 9 0.24 -31.82 9.94
N TYR A 10 1.17 -31.21 9.20
CA TYR A 10 1.36 -29.76 9.21
C TYR A 10 0.13 -29.07 8.62
N ILE A 11 -0.39 -28.10 9.36
CA ILE A 11 -1.46 -27.20 8.91
C ILE A 11 -0.88 -25.79 9.00
N GLU A 12 -0.94 -25.05 7.89
CA GLU A 12 -0.43 -23.69 7.81
C GLU A 12 -1.32 -22.72 8.62
N GLU A 13 -0.72 -21.68 9.20
CA GLU A 13 -1.41 -20.58 9.93
C GLU A 13 -2.12 -20.97 11.24
N VAL A 14 -1.87 -22.18 11.78
CA VAL A 14 -2.42 -22.62 13.06
C VAL A 14 -1.34 -22.83 14.12
N GLU A 15 -1.78 -22.99 15.38
CA GLU A 15 -0.88 -23.28 16.49
C GLU A 15 -0.15 -24.61 16.30
N ASP A 16 1.04 -24.72 16.89
CA ASP A 16 1.79 -25.98 16.86
C ASP A 16 0.97 -27.10 17.50
N LEU A 17 0.56 -28.06 16.68
CA LEU A 17 -0.28 -29.18 17.08
C LEU A 17 0.44 -30.08 18.10
N GLU A 18 1.78 -30.10 18.11
CA GLU A 18 2.59 -30.81 19.11
C GLU A 18 2.57 -30.12 20.50
N GLY A 19 2.02 -28.91 20.55
CA GLY A 19 1.72 -28.18 21.77
C GLY A 19 0.49 -28.71 22.52
N TYR A 20 -0.35 -29.56 21.90
CA TYR A 20 -1.50 -30.21 22.56
C TYR A 20 -1.09 -31.40 23.41
N LYS A 21 -0.48 -31.12 24.56
CA LYS A 21 0.01 -32.10 25.53
C LYS A 21 -0.21 -31.59 26.96
N PRO A 22 -0.09 -32.43 28.00
CA PRO A 22 -0.11 -31.97 29.39
C PRO A 22 0.84 -30.77 29.62
N GLY A 23 0.31 -29.67 30.15
CA GLY A 23 1.01 -28.39 30.32
C GLY A 23 0.90 -27.41 29.13
N GLY A 24 0.40 -27.86 27.98
CA GLY A 24 0.32 -27.12 26.72
C GLY A 24 -1.06 -26.50 26.43
N TYR A 25 -1.48 -26.47 25.17
CA TYR A 25 -2.70 -25.80 24.70
C TYR A 25 -4.00 -26.46 25.18
N HIS A 26 -5.11 -25.71 25.23
CA HIS A 26 -6.45 -26.24 25.48
C HIS A 26 -7.15 -26.55 24.14
N PRO A 27 -7.71 -27.75 23.92
CA PRO A 27 -8.52 -28.01 22.73
C PRO A 27 -9.83 -27.22 22.80
N ILE A 28 -10.14 -26.44 21.75
CA ILE A 28 -11.35 -25.61 21.64
C ILE A 28 -11.99 -25.82 20.26
N HIS A 29 -13.31 -25.88 20.23
CA HIS A 29 -14.12 -26.00 19.03
C HIS A 29 -15.01 -24.76 18.83
N ILE A 30 -15.34 -24.46 17.57
CA ILE A 30 -16.43 -23.50 17.27
C ILE A 30 -17.72 -23.97 17.95
N ASP A 31 -18.49 -23.02 18.47
CA ASP A 31 -19.73 -23.21 19.25
C ASP A 31 -19.52 -23.73 20.68
N ASP A 32 -18.28 -23.93 21.13
CA ASP A 32 -17.99 -24.22 22.55
C ASP A 32 -18.48 -23.07 23.44
N ARG A 33 -19.03 -23.43 24.61
CA ARG A 33 -19.38 -22.46 25.66
C ARG A 33 -18.34 -22.45 26.76
N LEU A 34 -17.45 -21.47 26.72
CA LEU A 34 -16.48 -21.24 27.78
C LEU A 34 -17.12 -20.48 28.94
N HIS A 35 -16.81 -20.91 30.17
CA HIS A 35 -17.33 -20.31 31.40
C HIS A 35 -18.87 -20.19 31.44
N GLN A 36 -19.59 -21.11 30.78
CA GLN A 36 -21.06 -21.12 30.68
C GLN A 36 -21.68 -19.79 30.16
N ARG A 37 -20.90 -19.02 29.38
CA ARG A 37 -21.27 -17.66 28.99
C ARG A 37 -20.78 -17.28 27.59
N TYR A 38 -19.57 -17.70 27.25
CA TYR A 38 -18.89 -17.24 26.06
C TYR A 38 -18.96 -18.30 24.97
N CYS A 39 -19.81 -18.07 23.97
CA CYS A 39 -19.93 -18.96 22.82
C CYS A 39 -18.83 -18.67 21.80
N ILE A 40 -17.98 -19.64 21.47
CA ILE A 40 -16.87 -19.48 20.53
C ILE A 40 -17.40 -19.32 19.10
N VAL A 41 -17.05 -18.20 18.46
CA VAL A 41 -17.52 -17.85 17.11
C VAL A 41 -16.43 -18.03 16.07
N HIS A 42 -15.19 -17.63 16.38
CA HIS A 42 -14.06 -17.75 15.45
C HIS A 42 -12.74 -17.73 16.21
N LYS A 43 -11.66 -18.21 15.60
CA LYS A 43 -10.30 -17.95 16.08
C LYS A 43 -9.81 -16.58 15.62
N LEU A 44 -9.10 -15.84 16.47
CA LEU A 44 -8.47 -14.55 16.15
C LEU A 44 -6.95 -14.65 15.96
N GLY A 45 -6.32 -15.62 16.59
CA GLY A 45 -4.87 -15.82 16.47
C GLY A 45 -4.33 -16.81 17.48
N HIS A 46 -3.02 -17.02 17.46
CA HIS A 46 -2.30 -17.82 18.43
C HIS A 46 -0.87 -17.29 18.58
N GLY A 47 -0.25 -17.64 19.70
CA GLY A 47 1.17 -17.45 19.95
C GLY A 47 1.74 -18.66 20.66
N THR A 48 3.02 -18.59 21.02
CA THR A 48 3.74 -19.70 21.68
C THR A 48 3.10 -20.13 23.00
N PHE A 49 2.42 -19.22 23.71
CA PHE A 49 1.91 -19.46 25.06
C PHE A 49 0.38 -19.38 25.21
N SER A 50 -0.35 -19.11 24.12
CA SER A 50 -1.80 -18.94 24.18
C SER A 50 -2.48 -19.00 22.82
N THR A 51 -3.77 -19.28 22.82
CA THR A 51 -4.67 -19.07 21.67
C THR A 51 -5.65 -17.94 21.97
N VAL A 52 -6.07 -17.18 20.95
CA VAL A 52 -7.03 -16.08 21.09
C VAL A 52 -8.27 -16.36 20.24
N TRP A 53 -9.44 -16.27 20.86
CA TRP A 53 -10.72 -16.62 20.25
C TRP A 53 -11.70 -15.46 20.31
N LEU A 54 -12.45 -15.26 19.23
CA LEU A 54 -13.63 -14.42 19.18
C LEU A 54 -14.79 -15.21 19.77
N ALA A 55 -15.46 -14.64 20.76
CA ALA A 55 -16.64 -15.23 21.36
C ALA A 55 -17.79 -14.22 21.44
N LEU A 56 -19.03 -14.73 21.36
CA LEU A 56 -20.22 -13.97 21.69
C LEU A 56 -20.47 -14.11 23.19
N ASP A 57 -20.46 -12.99 23.91
CA ASP A 57 -20.90 -12.95 25.30
C ASP A 57 -22.43 -13.01 25.35
N GLU A 58 -22.97 -14.17 25.74
CA GLU A 58 -24.42 -14.42 25.78
C GLU A 58 -25.15 -13.52 26.79
N GLN A 59 -24.45 -12.94 27.78
CA GLN A 59 -25.06 -12.02 28.75
C GLN A 59 -25.20 -10.59 28.21
N THR A 60 -24.23 -10.13 27.43
CA THR A 60 -24.22 -8.74 26.92
C THR A 60 -24.58 -8.63 25.44
N SER A 61 -24.68 -9.77 24.74
CA SER A 61 -24.87 -9.85 23.28
C SER A 61 -23.80 -9.08 22.51
N LYS A 62 -22.55 -9.12 23.00
CA LYS A 62 -21.40 -8.43 22.39
C LYS A 62 -20.28 -9.42 22.11
N TYR A 63 -19.53 -9.16 21.04
CA TYR A 63 -18.30 -9.89 20.78
C TYR A 63 -17.19 -9.49 21.75
N VAL A 64 -16.46 -10.51 22.23
CA VAL A 64 -15.30 -10.41 23.10
C VAL A 64 -14.13 -11.21 22.53
N ALA A 65 -12.91 -10.85 22.89
CA ALA A 65 -11.73 -11.67 22.64
C ALA A 65 -11.35 -12.42 23.93
N ILE A 66 -11.12 -13.72 23.83
CA ILE A 66 -10.73 -14.60 24.94
C ILE A 66 -9.32 -15.10 24.66
N LYS A 67 -8.36 -14.68 25.48
CA LYS A 67 -7.01 -15.26 25.47
C LYS A 67 -7.00 -16.46 26.42
N VAL A 68 -6.68 -17.63 25.89
CA VAL A 68 -6.58 -18.90 26.62
C VAL A 68 -5.12 -19.29 26.68
N GLY A 69 -4.51 -19.20 27.86
CA GLY A 69 -3.12 -19.58 28.09
C GLY A 69 -2.91 -21.09 28.09
N ILE A 70 -1.68 -21.53 27.82
CA ILE A 70 -1.28 -22.92 28.10
C ILE A 70 -1.45 -23.24 29.59
N ALA A 71 -1.61 -24.52 29.95
CA ALA A 71 -1.92 -24.91 31.33
C ALA A 71 -0.84 -24.50 32.37
N ASN A 72 0.40 -24.31 31.92
CA ASN A 72 1.51 -23.84 32.76
C ASN A 72 1.81 -22.34 32.61
N ALA A 73 0.93 -21.58 31.96
CA ALA A 73 1.15 -20.16 31.72
C ALA A 73 1.08 -19.34 33.02
N ASP A 74 1.91 -18.32 33.07
CA ASP A 74 1.89 -17.30 34.10
C ASP A 74 0.61 -16.45 34.01
N SER A 75 -0.01 -16.13 35.15
CA SER A 75 -1.22 -15.31 35.22
C SER A 75 -0.96 -13.82 35.48
N ARG A 76 0.28 -13.34 35.37
CA ARG A 76 0.65 -11.93 35.60
C ARG A 76 0.13 -10.96 34.55
N GLU A 77 0.00 -11.37 33.29
CA GLU A 77 -0.45 -10.50 32.18
C GLU A 77 -1.76 -9.74 32.50
N PRO A 78 -2.87 -10.40 32.90
CA PRO A 78 -4.09 -9.69 33.21
C PRO A 78 -3.94 -8.71 34.39
N ASP A 79 -3.07 -8.98 35.36
CA ASP A 79 -2.77 -8.05 36.47
C ASP A 79 -2.06 -6.78 35.98
N ILE A 80 -1.12 -6.92 35.06
CA ILE A 80 -0.45 -5.79 34.41
C ILE A 80 -1.48 -4.96 33.65
N LEU A 81 -2.29 -5.61 32.80
CA LEU A 81 -3.34 -4.95 32.03
C LEU A 81 -4.34 -4.20 32.93
N SER A 82 -4.79 -4.78 34.03
CA SER A 82 -5.71 -4.11 34.96
C SER A 82 -5.10 -2.90 35.66
N LYS A 83 -3.78 -2.92 35.94
CA LYS A 83 -3.08 -1.74 36.48
C LYS A 83 -2.89 -0.65 35.43
N LEU A 84 -2.64 -1.02 34.18
CA LEU A 84 -2.46 -0.08 33.06
C LEU A 84 -3.77 0.52 32.56
N ALA A 85 -4.89 -0.18 32.70
CA ALA A 85 -6.22 0.27 32.27
C ALA A 85 -6.79 1.44 33.10
N MET A 86 -6.14 1.82 34.20
CA MET A 86 -6.55 2.94 35.05
C MET A 86 -6.10 4.28 34.43
N GLY A 87 -6.89 4.84 33.50
CA GLY A 87 -6.69 6.18 32.94
C GLY A 87 -7.46 6.46 31.65
N GLU A 88 -7.67 7.74 31.32
CA GLU A 88 -8.41 8.20 30.12
C GLU A 88 -7.66 7.94 28.80
N MET A 89 -6.35 7.69 28.86
CA MET A 89 -5.48 7.49 27.69
C MET A 89 -5.20 6.01 27.42
N SER A 90 -6.23 5.15 27.40
CA SER A 90 -6.02 3.70 27.27
C SER A 90 -5.75 3.26 25.83
N MET A 91 -4.47 3.30 25.44
CA MET A 91 -3.92 2.57 24.29
C MET A 91 -3.67 1.09 24.65
N VAL A 92 -4.09 0.64 25.83
CA VAL A 92 -4.05 -0.74 26.32
C VAL A 92 -5.47 -1.20 26.60
N THR A 93 -5.83 -2.42 26.19
CA THR A 93 -7.20 -2.93 26.34
C THR A 93 -7.46 -3.38 27.78
N PRO A 94 -8.55 -2.92 28.44
CA PRO A 94 -8.91 -3.38 29.77
C PRO A 94 -9.34 -4.85 29.77
N VAL A 95 -9.05 -5.53 30.88
CA VAL A 95 -9.57 -6.87 31.16
C VAL A 95 -11.02 -6.76 31.63
N ILE A 96 -11.93 -7.43 30.93
CA ILE A 96 -13.38 -7.47 31.17
C ILE A 96 -13.72 -8.57 32.17
N ASP A 97 -13.13 -9.75 32.01
CA ASP A 97 -13.39 -10.93 32.85
C ASP A 97 -12.15 -11.82 32.94
N ARG A 98 -12.08 -12.66 33.97
CA ARG A 98 -10.99 -13.61 34.24
C ARG A 98 -11.54 -14.91 34.79
N PHE A 99 -11.14 -16.02 34.21
CA PHE A 99 -11.55 -17.35 34.67
C PHE A 99 -10.49 -18.40 34.37
N ARG A 100 -10.72 -19.64 34.78
CA ARG A 100 -9.86 -20.79 34.48
C ARG A 100 -10.68 -21.89 33.83
N ILE A 101 -10.07 -22.61 32.90
CA ILE A 101 -10.67 -23.79 32.26
C ILE A 101 -9.89 -25.01 32.72
N ASN A 102 -10.59 -26.05 33.18
CA ASN A 102 -10.00 -27.35 33.43
C ASN A 102 -10.20 -28.21 32.18
N GLY A 103 -9.11 -28.54 31.51
CA GLY A 103 -9.10 -29.35 30.30
C GLY A 103 -8.23 -30.59 30.43
N PRO A 104 -8.18 -31.42 29.38
CA PRO A 104 -7.35 -32.62 29.35
C PRO A 104 -5.86 -32.35 29.55
N ASN A 105 -5.40 -31.17 29.13
CA ASN A 105 -3.99 -30.78 29.17
C ASN A 105 -3.62 -30.00 30.45
N GLY A 106 -4.56 -29.80 31.37
CA GLY A 106 -4.35 -29.11 32.64
C GLY A 106 -5.32 -27.94 32.88
N THR A 107 -4.92 -27.00 33.72
CA THR A 107 -5.75 -25.84 34.07
C THR A 107 -5.24 -24.58 33.39
N HIS A 108 -6.06 -24.00 32.52
CA HIS A 108 -5.69 -22.91 31.64
C HIS A 108 -6.17 -21.56 32.18
N PRO A 109 -5.29 -20.58 32.43
CA PRO A 109 -5.71 -19.23 32.77
C PRO A 109 -6.31 -18.55 31.54
N CYS A 110 -7.47 -17.89 31.73
CA CYS A 110 -8.19 -17.21 30.67
C CYS A 110 -8.55 -15.79 31.10
N PHE A 111 -8.49 -14.86 30.17
CA PHE A 111 -9.02 -13.52 30.39
C PHE A 111 -9.67 -12.97 29.12
N VAL A 112 -10.61 -12.06 29.34
CA VAL A 112 -11.50 -11.52 28.31
C VAL A 112 -11.21 -10.05 28.11
N THR A 113 -11.15 -9.61 26.86
CA THR A 113 -10.94 -8.21 26.46
C THR A 113 -11.89 -7.83 25.32
N SER A 114 -11.94 -6.55 24.98
CA SER A 114 -12.58 -6.12 23.73
C SER A 114 -11.76 -6.63 22.54
N PRO A 115 -12.42 -7.14 21.48
CA PRO A 115 -11.71 -7.60 20.30
C PRO A 115 -11.02 -6.43 19.57
N ALA A 116 -9.87 -6.72 18.99
CA ALA A 116 -9.18 -5.84 18.06
C ALA A 116 -9.47 -6.29 16.61
N SER A 117 -9.09 -5.45 15.64
CA SER A 117 -9.27 -5.70 14.21
C SER A 117 -8.21 -6.69 13.69
N CYS A 118 -7.00 -6.21 13.47
CA CYS A 118 -5.84 -7.00 13.06
C CYS A 118 -4.56 -6.39 13.62
N SER A 119 -3.43 -7.11 13.55
CA SER A 119 -2.14 -6.49 13.82
C SER A 119 -1.74 -5.54 12.69
N LEU A 120 -0.83 -4.61 12.97
CA LEU A 120 -0.24 -3.74 11.95
C LEU A 120 0.64 -4.53 10.99
N SER A 121 1.24 -5.64 11.45
CA SER A 121 1.95 -6.59 10.58
C SER A 121 1.00 -7.16 9.53
N ASP A 122 -0.11 -7.76 9.95
CA ASP A 122 -1.08 -8.36 9.03
C ASP A 122 -1.72 -7.32 8.10
N SER A 123 -1.95 -6.10 8.62
CA SER A 123 -2.42 -4.98 7.80
C SER A 123 -1.46 -4.65 6.66
N LYS A 124 -0.14 -4.67 6.92
CA LYS A 124 0.88 -4.47 5.89
C LYS A 124 0.97 -5.66 4.94
N GLU A 125 0.90 -6.89 5.43
CA GLU A 125 0.92 -8.09 4.57
C GLU A 125 -0.28 -8.15 3.61
N ALA A 126 -1.43 -7.60 4.02
CA ALA A 126 -2.61 -7.48 3.17
C ALA A 126 -2.50 -6.39 2.08
N CYS A 127 -1.41 -5.61 2.06
CA CYS A 127 -1.13 -4.54 1.10
C CYS A 127 0.03 -4.93 0.19
N ASP A 128 -0.15 -4.85 -1.13
CA ASP A 128 0.89 -5.16 -2.13
C ASP A 128 2.17 -4.34 -1.90
N TRP A 129 2.03 -3.09 -1.46
CA TRP A 129 3.14 -2.17 -1.21
C TRP A 129 3.67 -2.25 0.22
N ARG A 130 2.97 -2.94 1.13
CA ARG A 130 3.26 -2.98 2.57
C ARG A 130 3.44 -1.58 3.17
N LEU A 131 2.72 -0.58 2.68
CA LEU A 131 2.84 0.82 3.14
C LEU A 131 1.52 1.32 3.71
N PHE A 132 1.62 2.10 4.79
CA PHE A 132 0.55 2.99 5.23
C PHE A 132 0.66 4.33 4.50
N GLN A 133 -0.47 5.03 4.36
CA GLN A 133 -0.47 6.46 4.02
C GLN A 133 0.44 7.22 4.99
N LEU A 134 1.23 8.18 4.50
CA LEU A 134 2.31 8.77 5.31
C LEU A 134 1.81 9.42 6.60
N ASP A 135 0.69 10.15 6.54
CA ASP A 135 0.07 10.75 7.73
C ASP A 135 -0.48 9.69 8.71
N VAL A 136 -0.93 8.54 8.19
CA VAL A 136 -1.38 7.40 9.02
C VAL A 136 -0.17 6.77 9.73
N ALA A 137 0.92 6.52 9.02
CA ALA A 137 2.16 6.02 9.61
C ALA A 137 2.68 6.96 10.71
N ARG A 138 2.77 8.26 10.44
CA ARG A 138 3.14 9.30 11.43
C ARG A 138 2.25 9.25 12.68
N SER A 139 0.94 9.18 12.50
CA SER A 139 -0.03 9.08 13.60
C SER A 139 0.16 7.79 14.42
N LEU A 140 0.41 6.66 13.76
CA LEU A 140 0.67 5.38 14.44
C LEU A 140 2.00 5.42 15.21
N CYS A 141 3.06 6.03 14.66
CA CYS A 141 4.33 6.24 15.36
C CYS A 141 4.15 7.09 16.63
N ALA A 142 3.37 8.17 16.54
CA ALA A 142 3.10 9.02 17.71
C ALA A 142 2.32 8.26 18.79
N GLN A 143 1.29 7.50 18.39
CA GLN A 143 0.53 6.62 19.29
C GLN A 143 1.40 5.57 19.94
N LEU A 144 2.30 4.94 19.19
CA LEU A 144 3.20 3.93 19.73
C LEU A 144 4.16 4.55 20.77
N ALA A 145 4.79 5.68 20.46
CA ALA A 145 5.66 6.38 21.40
C ALA A 145 4.90 6.83 22.67
N MET A 146 3.66 7.31 22.53
CA MET A 146 2.81 7.65 23.68
C MET A 146 2.44 6.41 24.52
N ALA A 147 2.13 5.28 23.88
CA ALA A 147 1.83 4.03 24.58
C ALA A 147 3.05 3.53 25.37
N VAL A 148 4.23 3.54 24.76
CA VAL A 148 5.49 3.16 25.42
C VAL A 148 5.81 4.11 26.58
N CYS A 149 5.72 5.42 26.36
CA CYS A 149 5.90 6.42 27.42
C CYS A 149 4.94 6.20 28.59
N PHE A 150 3.66 5.90 28.30
CA PHE A 150 2.68 5.60 29.31
C PHE A 150 3.04 4.36 30.14
N ILE A 151 3.38 3.23 29.52
CA ILE A 151 3.71 2.00 30.29
C ILE A 151 5.03 2.15 31.06
N HIS A 152 6.02 2.85 30.50
CA HIS A 152 7.28 3.18 31.18
C HIS A 152 7.03 4.07 32.41
N SER A 153 6.13 5.06 32.30
CA SER A 153 5.73 5.91 33.43
C SER A 153 5.04 5.14 34.56
N LYS A 154 4.44 3.98 34.25
CA LYS A 154 3.86 3.04 35.23
C LYS A 154 4.88 2.01 35.74
N GLY A 155 6.13 2.08 35.27
CA GLY A 155 7.23 1.23 35.67
C GLY A 155 7.32 -0.10 34.94
N TYR A 156 6.61 -0.29 33.83
CA TYR A 156 6.63 -1.53 33.05
C TYR A 156 7.41 -1.36 31.75
N ALA A 157 8.34 -2.27 31.49
CA ALA A 157 8.88 -2.51 30.15
C ALA A 157 8.02 -3.58 29.47
N HIS A 158 7.75 -3.42 28.18
CA HIS A 158 6.97 -4.36 27.40
C HIS A 158 7.76 -5.64 27.09
N GLY A 159 9.01 -5.49 26.65
CA GLY A 159 9.94 -6.59 26.38
C GLY A 159 9.67 -7.41 25.11
N ASP A 160 8.73 -6.97 24.26
CA ASP A 160 8.35 -7.64 23.01
C ASP A 160 7.63 -6.69 22.03
N LEU A 161 8.21 -5.52 21.78
CA LEU A 161 7.63 -4.53 20.86
C LEU A 161 7.93 -4.89 19.41
N HIS A 162 6.89 -5.21 18.65
CA HIS A 162 6.93 -5.37 17.18
C HIS A 162 5.52 -5.21 16.59
N LEU A 163 5.41 -5.03 15.27
CA LEU A 163 4.13 -4.72 14.59
C LEU A 163 3.05 -5.80 14.73
N GLY A 164 3.40 -7.03 15.13
CA GLY A 164 2.46 -8.11 15.42
C GLY A 164 1.71 -7.91 16.76
N ASN A 165 2.37 -7.26 17.74
CA ASN A 165 1.79 -6.90 19.03
C ASN A 165 1.14 -5.50 19.02
N LEU A 166 1.12 -4.84 17.86
CA LEU A 166 0.45 -3.56 17.63
C LEU A 166 -0.84 -3.80 16.87
N LEU A 167 -1.99 -3.59 17.50
CA LEU A 167 -3.29 -3.90 16.92
C LEU A 167 -4.06 -2.63 16.54
N LEU A 168 -4.85 -2.70 15.47
CA LEU A 168 -5.86 -1.69 15.17
C LEU A 168 -7.12 -1.94 16.00
N ARG A 169 -7.67 -0.89 16.61
CA ARG A 169 -8.94 -0.99 17.34
C ARG A 169 -10.08 -1.39 16.40
N LEU A 170 -10.90 -2.32 16.83
CA LEU A 170 -12.06 -2.76 16.07
C LEU A 170 -13.05 -1.59 15.83
N PRO A 171 -13.52 -1.35 14.59
CA PRO A 171 -14.52 -0.34 14.30
C PRO A 171 -15.85 -0.60 15.03
N PRO A 172 -16.55 0.46 15.53
CA PRO A 172 -17.81 0.29 16.24
C PRO A 172 -18.92 -0.40 15.44
N SER A 173 -18.88 -0.28 14.11
CA SER A 173 -19.84 -0.90 13.19
C SER A 173 -19.84 -2.43 13.21
N LEU A 174 -18.86 -3.06 13.86
CA LEU A 174 -18.77 -4.53 13.98
C LEU A 174 -19.39 -5.08 15.26
N HIS A 175 -19.66 -4.23 16.26
CA HIS A 175 -20.19 -4.69 17.55
C HIS A 175 -21.65 -5.17 17.50
N GLY A 176 -22.39 -4.86 16.43
CA GLY A 176 -23.83 -5.16 16.31
C GLY A 176 -24.19 -6.22 15.26
N LEU A 177 -23.20 -6.86 14.64
CA LEU A 177 -23.47 -7.89 13.62
C LEU A 177 -23.94 -9.20 14.27
N SER A 178 -24.96 -9.85 13.72
CA SER A 178 -25.23 -11.26 14.04
C SER A 178 -24.05 -12.14 13.60
N VAL A 179 -23.98 -13.38 14.09
CA VAL A 179 -22.92 -14.32 13.71
C VAL A 179 -22.96 -14.61 12.21
N GLU A 180 -24.15 -14.72 11.64
CA GLU A 180 -24.37 -14.91 10.21
C GLU A 180 -23.90 -13.71 9.40
N GLN A 181 -24.20 -12.49 9.86
CA GLN A 181 -23.71 -11.26 9.22
C GLN A 181 -22.19 -11.11 9.34
N LEU A 182 -21.60 -11.53 10.46
CA LEU A 182 -20.16 -11.56 10.66
C LEU A 182 -19.49 -12.52 9.67
N TYR A 183 -20.01 -13.74 9.53
CA TYR A 183 -19.50 -14.71 8.56
C TYR A 183 -19.74 -14.29 7.11
N ALA A 184 -20.87 -13.68 6.79
CA ALA A 184 -21.13 -13.14 5.46
C ALA A 184 -20.12 -12.04 5.08
N LYS A 185 -19.61 -11.30 6.08
CA LYS A 185 -18.67 -10.19 5.87
C LYS A 185 -17.20 -10.62 5.87
N PHE A 186 -16.81 -11.52 6.78
CA PHE A 186 -15.40 -11.87 7.00
C PHE A 186 -15.05 -13.33 6.68
N GLY A 187 -16.05 -14.12 6.27
CA GLY A 187 -15.91 -15.56 6.08
C GLY A 187 -16.33 -16.35 7.31
N ALA A 188 -16.87 -17.54 7.07
CA ALA A 188 -17.11 -18.53 8.12
C ALA A 188 -15.79 -19.22 8.54
N PRO A 189 -15.71 -19.80 9.75
CA PRO A 189 -14.48 -20.44 10.23
C PRO A 189 -14.06 -21.59 9.34
N ARG A 190 -12.86 -21.49 8.76
CA ARG A 190 -12.25 -22.59 8.01
C ARG A 190 -11.70 -23.62 8.99
N ARG A 191 -12.16 -24.86 8.86
CA ARG A 191 -11.84 -25.98 9.74
C ARG A 191 -11.00 -26.98 8.96
N GLU A 192 -9.80 -27.28 9.45
CA GLU A 192 -8.90 -28.26 8.85
C GLU A 192 -8.81 -29.49 9.75
N PRO A 193 -9.12 -30.71 9.25
CA PRO A 193 -9.09 -31.90 10.06
C PRO A 193 -7.67 -32.20 10.54
N ILE A 194 -7.52 -32.51 11.83
CA ILE A 194 -6.22 -32.91 12.38
C ILE A 194 -6.06 -34.42 12.20
N PHE A 195 -4.95 -34.82 11.61
CA PHE A 195 -4.58 -36.22 11.42
C PHE A 195 -3.14 -36.46 11.85
N ARG A 196 -2.83 -37.72 12.17
CA ARG A 196 -1.46 -38.15 12.48
C ARG A 196 -0.75 -38.54 11.19
N THR A 197 0.54 -38.24 11.11
CA THR A 197 1.39 -38.61 9.96
C THR A 197 1.54 -40.12 9.81
N ASP A 198 1.36 -40.89 10.89
CA ASP A 198 1.39 -42.36 10.89
C ASP A 198 0.05 -43.02 10.50
N GLY A 199 -0.97 -42.23 10.13
CA GLY A 199 -2.28 -42.72 9.70
C GLY A 199 -3.15 -43.34 10.80
N LYS A 200 -2.71 -43.34 12.07
CA LYS A 200 -3.49 -43.85 13.20
C LYS A 200 -4.54 -42.82 13.67
N PRO A 201 -5.57 -43.25 14.43
CA PRO A 201 -6.53 -42.32 15.03
C PRO A 201 -5.88 -41.33 16.00
N ILE A 202 -6.43 -40.12 16.06
CA ILE A 202 -6.06 -39.10 17.05
C ILE A 202 -6.40 -39.59 18.47
N PRO A 203 -5.52 -39.37 19.48
CA PRO A 203 -5.86 -39.66 20.87
C PRO A 203 -7.07 -38.83 21.32
N VAL A 204 -8.02 -39.48 22.01
CA VAL A 204 -9.37 -38.94 22.26
C VAL A 204 -9.39 -37.69 23.16
N SER A 205 -8.37 -37.43 23.98
CA SER A 205 -8.46 -36.45 25.06
C SER A 205 -7.25 -35.52 25.18
N GLY A 206 -6.85 -34.81 24.13
CA GLY A 206 -5.73 -33.85 24.25
C GLY A 206 -5.58 -32.85 23.13
N VAL A 207 -6.01 -33.21 21.92
CA VAL A 207 -5.94 -32.39 20.70
C VAL A 207 -7.37 -32.17 20.16
N PRO A 208 -7.71 -31.02 19.59
CA PRO A 208 -9.02 -30.84 18.96
C PRO A 208 -9.14 -31.74 17.72
N SER A 209 -10.37 -32.03 17.30
CA SER A 209 -10.64 -32.84 16.11
C SER A 209 -10.32 -32.13 14.80
N TYR A 210 -10.28 -30.80 14.83
CA TYR A 210 -9.89 -29.94 13.71
C TYR A 210 -9.18 -28.69 14.25
N ALA A 211 -8.28 -28.15 13.44
CA ALA A 211 -7.73 -26.82 13.65
C ALA A 211 -8.66 -25.78 13.02
N VAL A 212 -8.67 -24.56 13.58
CA VAL A 212 -9.41 -23.43 13.02
C VAL A 212 -8.40 -22.39 12.59
N LEU A 213 -8.51 -21.91 11.35
CA LEU A 213 -7.66 -20.81 10.89
C LEU A 213 -8.11 -19.47 11.50
N PRO A 214 -7.18 -18.55 11.80
CA PRO A 214 -7.52 -17.20 12.27
C PRO A 214 -8.42 -16.43 11.29
N ALA A 215 -9.38 -15.66 11.81
CA ALA A 215 -10.20 -14.76 11.01
C ALA A 215 -9.40 -13.55 10.54
N TRP A 216 -9.59 -13.15 9.29
CA TRP A 216 -9.18 -11.83 8.82
C TRP A 216 -10.28 -10.79 9.09
N LEU A 217 -10.23 -10.15 10.27
CA LEU A 217 -11.11 -9.02 10.61
C LEU A 217 -10.51 -7.64 10.22
N GLY A 218 -9.35 -7.67 9.56
CA GLY A 218 -8.48 -6.52 9.35
C GLY A 218 -8.82 -5.61 8.18
N ILE A 219 -7.96 -4.62 8.00
CA ILE A 219 -7.96 -3.67 6.88
C ILE A 219 -6.54 -3.57 6.33
N SER A 220 -6.39 -3.59 5.01
CA SER A 220 -5.10 -3.41 4.33
C SER A 220 -4.47 -2.06 4.67
N SER A 221 -3.15 -1.98 4.81
CA SER A 221 -2.44 -0.80 5.33
C SER A 221 -2.61 0.45 4.46
N ASP A 222 -2.66 0.30 3.13
CA ASP A 222 -2.98 1.39 2.18
C ASP A 222 -4.42 1.89 2.36
N LYS A 223 -5.27 1.06 2.96
CA LYS A 223 -6.67 1.33 3.17
C LYS A 223 -7.00 1.97 4.53
N VAL A 224 -6.10 1.89 5.49
CA VAL A 224 -6.28 2.51 6.81
C VAL A 224 -6.34 4.01 6.63
N THR A 225 -7.41 4.64 7.12
CA THR A 225 -7.53 6.09 7.15
C THR A 225 -7.03 6.66 8.48
N LEU A 226 -6.83 7.99 8.54
CA LEU A 226 -6.49 8.65 9.79
C LEU A 226 -7.54 8.42 10.89
N SER A 227 -8.83 8.26 10.55
CA SER A 227 -9.86 8.00 11.57
C SER A 227 -9.79 6.57 12.10
N ASP A 228 -9.40 5.61 11.25
CA ASP A 228 -9.19 4.20 11.59
C ASP A 228 -7.91 3.96 12.40
N ALA A 229 -6.92 4.84 12.27
CA ALA A 229 -5.62 4.77 12.94
C ALA A 229 -5.72 4.95 14.47
N LYS A 230 -6.25 3.93 15.15
CA LYS A 230 -6.34 3.79 16.61
C LYS A 230 -5.51 2.59 17.03
N LEU A 231 -4.34 2.88 17.59
CA LEU A 231 -3.43 1.86 18.07
C LEU A 231 -3.92 1.25 19.39
N LEU A 232 -3.76 -0.06 19.52
CA LEU A 232 -3.80 -0.81 20.76
C LEU A 232 -2.48 -1.56 20.92
N LEU A 233 -1.77 -1.31 22.01
CA LEU A 233 -0.62 -2.11 22.41
C LEU A 233 -1.13 -3.38 23.11
N ALA A 234 -0.74 -4.53 22.60
CA ALA A 234 -1.22 -5.84 23.04
C ALA A 234 -0.05 -6.75 23.45
N ASP A 235 -0.40 -7.87 24.07
CA ASP A 235 0.48 -8.91 24.58
C ASP A 235 1.50 -8.46 25.64
N PHE A 236 1.04 -8.43 26.89
CA PHE A 236 1.88 -8.14 28.04
C PHE A 236 2.38 -9.42 28.71
N GLY A 237 2.37 -10.56 28.01
CA GLY A 237 2.74 -11.88 28.54
C GLY A 237 4.17 -11.95 29.06
N VAL A 238 5.08 -11.17 28.46
CA VAL A 238 6.50 -11.08 28.84
C VAL A 238 6.89 -9.73 29.45
N ALA A 239 5.92 -8.83 29.63
CA ALA A 239 6.15 -7.54 30.24
C ALA A 239 6.61 -7.69 31.69
N PHE A 240 7.50 -6.79 32.11
CA PHE A 240 8.11 -6.86 33.43
C PHE A 240 8.38 -5.46 33.99
N ARG A 241 8.52 -5.42 35.31
CA ARG A 241 8.86 -4.21 36.04
C ARG A 241 10.30 -4.32 36.52
N PRO A 242 11.24 -3.53 35.95
CA PRO A 242 12.67 -3.64 36.30
C PRO A 242 12.95 -3.49 37.80
N SER A 243 12.12 -2.74 38.54
CA SER A 243 12.24 -2.60 39.99
C SER A 243 11.86 -3.85 40.79
N ASP A 244 11.04 -4.74 40.22
CA ASP A 244 10.44 -5.86 40.93
C ASP A 244 11.10 -7.20 40.55
N LYS A 245 11.60 -7.30 39.30
CA LYS A 245 12.20 -8.53 38.75
C LYS A 245 13.34 -8.21 37.79
N THR A 246 14.47 -8.89 37.95
CA THR A 246 15.55 -8.88 36.95
C THR A 246 15.17 -9.73 35.74
N CYS A 247 15.38 -9.17 34.55
CA CYS A 247 15.13 -9.84 33.28
C CYS A 247 16.42 -9.83 32.46
N PHE A 248 16.90 -11.00 32.04
CA PHE A 248 18.12 -11.13 31.24
C PHE A 248 17.84 -11.62 29.82
N ALA A 249 16.63 -12.10 29.56
CA ALA A 249 16.23 -12.67 28.28
C ALA A 249 15.29 -11.71 27.55
N SER A 250 15.61 -11.41 26.29
CA SER A 250 14.69 -10.72 25.39
C SER A 250 13.86 -11.74 24.61
N HIS A 251 12.54 -11.53 24.59
CA HIS A 251 11.61 -12.34 23.80
C HIS A 251 11.27 -11.69 22.45
N THR A 252 11.66 -10.43 22.27
CA THR A 252 11.53 -9.69 21.02
C THR A 252 12.12 -10.47 19.82
N PRO A 253 11.47 -10.45 18.64
CA PRO A 253 12.04 -10.99 17.40
C PRO A 253 13.45 -10.48 17.13
N LEU A 254 14.30 -11.32 16.52
CA LEU A 254 15.74 -11.03 16.39
C LEU A 254 16.01 -9.69 15.68
N ARG A 255 15.26 -9.37 14.61
CA ARG A 255 15.41 -8.09 13.89
C ARG A 255 15.07 -6.84 14.71
N MET A 256 14.33 -7.00 15.81
CA MET A 256 13.87 -5.92 16.68
C MET A 256 14.61 -5.90 18.03
N ARG A 257 15.48 -6.90 18.26
CA ARG A 257 16.14 -7.13 19.55
C ARG A 257 17.31 -6.17 19.73
N ALA A 258 17.35 -5.57 20.92
CA ALA A 258 18.42 -4.68 21.30
C ALA A 258 19.75 -5.43 21.50
N PRO A 259 20.89 -4.87 21.09
CA PRO A 259 22.19 -5.55 21.05
C PRO A 259 22.71 -5.98 22.43
N GLU A 260 22.36 -5.25 23.50
CA GLU A 260 22.75 -5.59 24.87
C GLU A 260 22.20 -6.97 25.30
N ALA A 261 21.09 -7.43 24.73
CA ALA A 261 20.54 -8.76 25.01
C ALA A 261 21.46 -9.89 24.52
N ILE A 262 22.38 -9.59 23.59
CA ILE A 262 23.37 -10.52 23.05
C ILE A 262 24.73 -10.29 23.73
N PHE A 263 25.17 -9.03 23.80
CA PHE A 263 26.53 -8.69 24.21
C PHE A 263 26.70 -8.46 25.70
N GLU A 264 25.62 -8.23 26.45
CA GLU A 264 25.62 -8.04 27.90
C GLU A 264 24.66 -9.00 28.61
N PRO A 265 24.85 -10.33 28.47
CA PRO A 265 23.90 -11.33 28.99
C PRO A 265 23.78 -11.34 30.52
N THR A 266 24.71 -10.69 31.23
CA THR A 266 24.71 -10.55 32.69
C THR A 266 24.13 -9.22 33.17
N THR A 267 23.83 -8.29 32.27
CA THR A 267 23.20 -7.00 32.59
C THR A 267 21.68 -7.15 32.45
N PRO A 268 20.88 -6.79 33.47
CA PRO A 268 19.43 -6.86 33.34
C PRO A 268 18.92 -5.88 32.28
N LEU A 269 18.04 -6.36 31.40
CA LEU A 269 17.28 -5.55 30.47
C LEU A 269 16.34 -4.60 31.23
N SER A 270 16.09 -3.43 30.64
CA SER A 270 15.26 -2.37 31.21
C SER A 270 14.57 -1.58 30.11
N PHE A 271 14.00 -0.42 30.43
CA PHE A 271 13.29 0.46 29.50
C PHE A 271 14.05 0.77 28.19
N PRO A 272 15.38 0.98 28.16
CA PRO A 272 16.08 1.28 26.91
C PRO A 272 16.03 0.17 25.85
N SER A 273 15.79 -1.08 26.24
CA SER A 273 15.61 -2.18 25.29
C SER A 273 14.30 -2.02 24.51
N ASP A 274 13.24 -1.53 25.15
CA ASP A 274 12.00 -1.16 24.45
C ASP A 274 12.22 0.03 23.51
N ILE A 275 13.09 0.99 23.85
CA ILE A 275 13.39 2.16 23.02
C ILE A 275 14.06 1.75 21.71
N TRP A 276 14.96 0.77 21.76
CA TRP A 276 15.54 0.18 20.56
C TRP A 276 14.46 -0.43 19.66
N SER A 277 13.64 -1.33 20.21
CA SER A 277 12.55 -1.97 19.46
C SER A 277 11.53 -0.96 18.95
N LEU A 278 11.27 0.12 19.70
CA LEU A 278 10.45 1.24 19.27
C LEU A 278 11.06 1.94 18.04
N GLY A 279 12.38 2.18 18.02
CA GLY A 279 13.07 2.78 16.88
C GLY A 279 12.93 1.93 15.61
N CYS A 280 13.16 0.62 15.72
CA CYS A 280 12.92 -0.32 14.63
C CYS A 280 11.46 -0.29 14.15
N ALA A 281 10.49 -0.24 15.08
CA ALA A 281 9.07 -0.22 14.76
C ALA A 281 8.64 1.09 14.08
N VAL A 282 9.20 2.24 14.50
CA VAL A 282 8.94 3.54 13.87
C VAL A 282 9.40 3.52 12.41
N PHE A 283 10.60 3.00 12.13
CA PHE A 283 11.06 2.85 10.75
C PHE A 283 10.15 1.90 9.96
N GLU A 284 9.80 0.75 10.53
CA GLU A 284 8.95 -0.24 9.88
C GLU A 284 7.52 0.28 9.62
N LEU A 285 6.97 1.16 10.46
CA LEU A 285 5.67 1.79 10.20
C LEU A 285 5.72 2.74 8.99
N LEU A 286 6.85 3.40 8.77
CA LEU A 286 7.04 4.35 7.68
C LEU A 286 7.49 3.67 6.38
N GLY A 287 8.28 2.60 6.46
CA GLY A 287 8.81 1.85 5.32
C GLY A 287 8.00 0.61 4.96
N HIS A 288 8.28 0.03 3.80
CA HIS A 288 7.65 -1.21 3.36
C HIS A 288 8.24 -2.47 4.01
N ARG A 289 9.47 -2.38 4.55
CA ARG A 289 10.23 -3.47 5.18
C ARG A 289 10.70 -3.09 6.59
N SER A 290 11.06 -4.10 7.37
CA SER A 290 11.76 -3.92 8.66
C SER A 290 13.11 -3.23 8.45
N LEU A 291 13.55 -2.48 9.46
CA LEU A 291 14.87 -1.80 9.42
C LEU A 291 16.01 -2.80 9.32
N ILE A 292 15.87 -4.00 9.87
CA ILE A 292 16.83 -5.11 9.80
C ILE A 292 16.11 -6.31 9.17
N ASP A 293 16.75 -6.97 8.21
CA ASP A 293 16.17 -8.12 7.52
C ASP A 293 16.58 -9.41 8.23
N GLU A 294 15.60 -10.21 8.67
CA GLU A 294 15.83 -11.53 9.28
C GLU A 294 15.61 -12.69 8.30
N THR A 295 15.22 -12.40 7.06
CA THR A 295 14.79 -13.43 6.10
C THR A 295 15.98 -14.33 5.74
N PHE A 296 15.95 -15.57 6.25
CA PHE A 296 17.03 -16.55 6.14
C PHE A 296 18.39 -16.12 6.74
N ALA A 297 18.42 -15.06 7.54
CA ALA A 297 19.64 -14.52 8.11
C ALA A 297 19.99 -15.21 9.46
N PRO A 298 21.22 -15.73 9.65
CA PRO A 298 21.67 -16.19 10.95
C PRO A 298 21.80 -15.01 11.94
N PRO A 299 21.76 -15.26 13.27
CA PRO A 299 21.84 -14.20 14.29
C PRO A 299 23.05 -13.26 14.15
N ASP A 300 24.21 -13.76 13.73
CA ASP A 300 25.41 -12.95 13.53
C ASP A 300 25.29 -12.00 12.32
N GLU A 301 24.54 -12.37 11.27
CA GLU A 301 24.28 -11.46 10.15
C GLU A 301 23.37 -10.29 10.55
N ILE A 302 22.43 -10.52 11.46
CA ILE A 302 21.61 -9.46 12.07
C ILE A 302 22.52 -8.47 12.80
N THR A 303 23.51 -8.97 13.55
CA THR A 303 24.52 -8.13 14.20
C THR A 303 25.34 -7.34 13.17
N ALA A 304 25.76 -7.97 12.07
CA ALA A 304 26.46 -7.29 10.99
C ALA A 304 25.64 -6.14 10.39
N GLN A 305 24.35 -6.36 10.14
CA GLN A 305 23.44 -5.33 9.67
C GLN A 305 23.31 -4.16 10.66
N GLN A 306 23.30 -4.43 11.97
CA GLN A 306 23.30 -3.38 13.00
C GLN A 306 24.57 -2.53 12.93
N VAL A 307 25.74 -3.16 12.72
CA VAL A 307 27.03 -2.45 12.53
C VAL A 307 27.04 -1.62 11.25
N TYR A 308 26.49 -2.14 10.14
CA TYR A 308 26.36 -1.36 8.91
C TYR A 308 25.44 -0.14 9.06
N LEU A 309 24.48 -0.19 9.98
CA LEU A 309 23.56 0.91 10.26
C LEU A 309 24.16 1.95 11.21
N GLN A 310 24.66 1.52 12.36
CA GLN A 310 25.10 2.42 13.44
C GLN A 310 26.59 2.76 13.40
N GLY A 311 27.36 2.09 12.55
CA GLY A 311 28.81 2.16 12.56
C GLY A 311 29.42 1.28 13.64
N PRO A 312 30.69 1.52 14.02
CA PRO A 312 31.44 0.61 14.88
C PRO A 312 30.77 0.44 16.24
N MET A 313 30.59 -0.81 16.65
CA MET A 313 30.07 -1.14 17.98
C MET A 313 31.14 -0.91 19.07
N PRO A 314 30.74 -0.85 20.36
CA PRO A 314 31.69 -0.71 21.47
C PRO A 314 32.80 -1.78 21.42
N PRO A 315 34.09 -1.44 21.66
CA PRO A 315 35.20 -2.39 21.56
C PRO A 315 35.02 -3.64 22.44
N GLU A 316 34.42 -3.48 23.61
CA GLU A 316 34.08 -4.57 24.52
C GLU A 316 33.10 -5.58 23.91
N TRP A 317 32.18 -5.14 23.05
CA TRP A 317 31.22 -5.99 22.35
C TRP A 317 31.85 -6.61 21.09
N LEU A 318 32.63 -5.82 20.34
CA LEU A 318 33.36 -6.29 19.16
C LEU A 318 34.28 -7.48 19.49
N ASN A 319 34.99 -7.40 20.62
CA ASN A 319 35.88 -8.46 21.09
C ASN A 319 35.13 -9.75 21.51
N ARG A 320 33.84 -9.65 21.88
CA ARG A 320 33.00 -10.80 22.23
C ARG A 320 32.37 -11.46 21.00
N TRP A 321 32.26 -10.74 19.89
CA TRP A 321 31.67 -11.26 18.66
C TRP A 321 32.63 -12.19 17.93
N LYS A 322 32.40 -13.51 18.05
CA LYS A 322 33.30 -14.56 17.52
C LYS A 322 33.28 -14.66 16.00
N GLU A 323 32.09 -14.60 15.40
CA GLU A 323 31.91 -14.77 13.95
C GLU A 323 32.14 -13.47 13.16
N ARG A 324 32.57 -12.39 13.83
CA ARG A 324 32.76 -11.07 13.19
C ARG A 324 33.64 -11.11 11.94
N SER A 325 34.62 -12.02 11.92
CA SER A 325 35.62 -12.14 10.84
C SER A 325 35.02 -12.52 9.48
N ILE A 326 33.75 -12.93 9.44
CA ILE A 326 33.01 -13.16 8.19
C ILE A 326 32.68 -11.82 7.51
N TRP A 327 32.40 -10.77 8.29
CA TRP A 327 31.89 -9.49 7.79
C TRP A 327 32.83 -8.31 8.02
N PHE A 328 33.70 -8.37 9.03
CA PHE A 328 34.56 -7.28 9.47
C PHE A 328 35.99 -7.75 9.76
N ASP A 329 36.97 -6.88 9.53
CA ASP A 329 38.35 -7.09 9.99
C ASP A 329 38.51 -6.87 11.51
N ASP A 330 39.71 -7.08 12.02
CA ASP A 330 40.00 -6.92 13.46
C ASP A 330 39.89 -5.45 13.94
N GLU A 331 39.93 -4.48 13.02
CA GLU A 331 39.68 -3.08 13.30
C GLU A 331 38.19 -2.69 13.17
N GLY A 332 37.31 -3.66 12.88
CA GLY A 332 35.87 -3.44 12.74
C GLY A 332 35.46 -2.80 11.43
N ARG A 333 36.31 -2.82 10.40
CA ARG A 333 35.98 -2.30 9.06
C ARG A 333 35.29 -3.38 8.22
N PRO A 334 34.26 -3.04 7.43
CA PRO A 334 33.58 -3.98 6.55
C PRO A 334 34.54 -4.68 5.58
N LEU A 335 34.40 -6.00 5.42
CA LEU A 335 35.07 -6.78 4.37
C LEU A 335 34.31 -6.74 3.04
N ALA A 336 33.01 -6.40 3.08
CA ALA A 336 32.14 -6.29 1.91
C ALA A 336 32.39 -4.96 1.15
N ASN A 337 32.10 -4.95 -0.16
CA ASN A 337 32.21 -3.72 -0.95
C ASN A 337 31.12 -2.72 -0.53
N GLU A 338 31.34 -1.41 -0.79
CA GLU A 338 30.35 -0.37 -0.47
C GLU A 338 28.95 -0.65 -1.06
N CYS A 339 28.88 -1.25 -2.25
CA CYS A 339 27.61 -1.62 -2.90
C CYS A 339 26.83 -2.74 -2.18
N ASP A 340 27.48 -3.50 -1.31
CA ASP A 340 26.87 -4.58 -0.53
C ASP A 340 26.40 -4.09 0.86
N VAL A 341 26.82 -2.88 1.26
CA VAL A 341 26.43 -2.26 2.53
C VAL A 341 25.09 -1.54 2.38
N TRP A 342 24.19 -1.81 3.32
CA TRP A 342 22.86 -1.21 3.39
C TRP A 342 22.83 -0.07 4.42
N SER A 343 23.34 1.10 4.00
CA SER A 343 23.39 2.32 4.82
C SER A 343 22.01 2.92 5.12
N TRP A 344 21.95 3.87 6.06
CA TRP A 344 20.74 4.63 6.36
C TRP A 344 20.14 5.31 5.13
N ASP A 345 20.95 5.98 4.31
CA ASP A 345 20.47 6.67 3.11
C ASP A 345 19.87 5.70 2.11
N ARG A 346 20.51 4.55 1.90
CA ARG A 346 20.03 3.53 0.96
C ARG A 346 18.72 2.90 1.44
N ARG A 347 18.65 2.47 2.71
CA ARG A 347 17.42 1.91 3.29
C ARG A 347 16.30 2.95 3.30
N PHE A 348 16.59 4.21 3.59
CA PHE A 348 15.59 5.27 3.52
C PHE A 348 15.07 5.46 2.09
N GLU A 349 15.95 5.58 1.11
CA GLU A 349 15.54 5.82 -0.28
C GLU A 349 14.78 4.61 -0.87
N GLU A 350 15.37 3.42 -0.79
CA GLU A 350 14.80 2.22 -1.41
C GLU A 350 13.61 1.67 -0.60
N TRP A 351 13.65 1.69 0.74
CA TRP A 351 12.63 1.03 1.56
C TRP A 351 11.52 1.93 2.06
N LEU A 352 11.72 3.26 2.05
CA LEU A 352 10.73 4.24 2.49
C LEU A 352 10.23 5.09 1.32
N GLN A 353 11.12 5.63 0.48
CA GLN A 353 10.75 6.66 -0.50
C GLN A 353 10.30 6.12 -1.86
N GLU A 354 11.05 5.20 -2.46
CA GLU A 354 10.83 4.79 -3.85
C GLU A 354 9.44 4.20 -4.07
N LEU A 355 9.02 3.27 -3.21
CA LEU A 355 7.69 2.65 -3.29
C LEU A 355 6.56 3.60 -2.96
N ARG A 356 6.78 4.61 -2.11
CA ARG A 356 5.81 5.70 -1.90
C ARG A 356 5.60 6.49 -3.19
N ARG A 357 6.68 6.84 -3.90
CA ARG A 357 6.58 7.52 -5.21
C ARG A 357 5.87 6.64 -6.24
N TYR A 358 6.24 5.38 -6.33
CA TYR A 358 5.64 4.44 -7.29
C TYR A 358 4.14 4.23 -7.05
N SER A 359 3.73 4.10 -5.78
CA SER A 359 2.33 3.94 -5.38
C SER A 359 1.53 5.26 -5.36
N GLY A 360 2.17 6.39 -5.64
CA GLY A 360 1.53 7.71 -5.61
C GLY A 360 1.13 8.19 -4.21
N MET A 361 1.78 7.67 -3.16
CA MET A 361 1.64 8.14 -1.80
C MET A 361 2.55 9.34 -1.53
N ASP A 362 2.19 10.13 -0.52
CA ASP A 362 3.07 11.20 -0.03
C ASP A 362 4.42 10.64 0.42
N VAL A 363 5.48 11.41 0.15
CA VAL A 363 6.87 11.11 0.48
C VAL A 363 7.36 11.95 1.66
N VAL A 364 8.42 11.47 2.30
CA VAL A 364 9.11 12.21 3.38
C VAL A 364 9.96 13.31 2.74
N GLY A 365 9.82 14.56 3.21
CA GLY A 365 10.64 15.68 2.73
C GLY A 365 12.05 15.64 3.32
N GLU A 366 13.01 16.38 2.73
CA GLU A 366 14.41 16.34 3.19
C GLU A 366 14.56 16.80 4.66
N GLU A 367 13.86 17.85 5.07
CA GLU A 367 13.89 18.32 6.46
C GLU A 367 13.36 17.26 7.44
N GLU A 368 12.31 16.54 7.04
CA GLU A 368 11.75 15.47 7.86
C GLU A 368 12.68 14.26 7.87
N LYS A 369 13.31 13.92 6.75
CA LYS A 369 14.32 12.86 6.66
C LYS A 369 15.42 13.11 7.68
N THR A 370 16.02 14.31 7.70
CA THR A 370 17.06 14.67 8.68
C THR A 370 16.55 14.47 10.11
N ALA A 371 15.40 15.06 10.45
CA ALA A 371 14.86 14.95 11.81
C ALA A 371 14.48 13.51 12.21
N LEU A 372 13.98 12.70 11.27
CA LEU A 372 13.66 11.29 11.48
C LEU A 372 14.92 10.46 11.71
N LEU A 373 15.94 10.65 10.87
CA LEU A 373 17.20 9.94 11.02
C LEU A 373 17.89 10.33 12.32
N ASP A 374 17.92 11.61 12.70
CA ASP A 374 18.46 12.05 14.00
C ASP A 374 17.78 11.34 15.18
N LEU A 375 16.44 11.25 15.15
CA LEU A 375 15.67 10.51 16.13
C LEU A 375 16.04 9.02 16.16
N LEU A 376 16.06 8.37 14.99
CA LEU A 376 16.33 6.93 14.89
C LEU A 376 17.75 6.57 15.33
N HIS A 377 18.76 7.37 14.98
CA HIS A 377 20.13 7.19 15.47
C HIS A 377 20.19 7.26 17.00
N TRP A 378 19.50 8.22 17.61
CA TRP A 378 19.51 8.37 19.07
C TRP A 378 18.81 7.19 19.78
N MET A 379 17.67 6.74 19.26
CA MET A 379 16.93 5.59 19.79
C MET A 379 17.69 4.26 19.65
N LEU A 380 18.53 4.16 18.62
CA LEU A 380 19.32 2.98 18.28
C LEU A 380 20.80 3.15 18.65
N ALA A 381 21.11 4.01 19.63
CA ALA A 381 22.45 4.09 20.20
C ALA A 381 22.87 2.72 20.76
N TRP A 382 24.14 2.37 20.61
CA TRP A 382 24.65 1.06 21.03
C TRP A 382 24.40 0.83 22.52
N LYS A 383 24.85 1.74 23.38
CA LYS A 383 24.74 1.58 24.83
C LYS A 383 23.33 1.96 25.32
N PRO A 384 22.70 1.12 26.16
CA PRO A 384 21.36 1.40 26.71
C PRO A 384 21.24 2.78 27.38
N GLU A 385 22.27 3.22 28.10
CA GLU A 385 22.32 4.49 28.83
C GLU A 385 22.42 5.74 27.94
N GLU A 386 22.78 5.57 26.66
CA GLU A 386 22.86 6.67 25.68
C GLU A 386 21.53 6.89 24.95
N ARG A 387 20.59 5.95 25.07
CA ARG A 387 19.27 6.03 24.42
C ARG A 387 18.34 6.98 25.18
N PRO A 388 17.44 7.68 24.46
CA PRO A 388 16.44 8.54 25.09
C PRO A 388 15.43 7.73 25.90
N SER A 389 14.87 8.34 26.93
CA SER A 389 13.60 7.89 27.49
C SER A 389 12.46 8.06 26.50
N ALA A 390 11.36 7.31 26.67
CA ALA A 390 10.18 7.44 25.83
C ALA A 390 9.54 8.86 25.90
N GLY A 391 9.72 9.58 27.01
CA GLY A 391 9.32 10.98 27.14
C GLY A 391 10.16 11.89 26.24
N GLU A 392 11.49 11.72 26.27
CA GLU A 392 12.40 12.49 25.41
C GLU A 392 12.19 12.19 23.92
N VAL A 393 11.85 10.94 23.56
CA VAL A 393 11.44 10.59 22.20
C VAL A 393 10.27 11.46 21.73
N LEU A 394 9.22 11.59 22.54
CA LEU A 394 8.05 12.43 22.23
C LEU A 394 8.40 13.92 22.12
N ASP A 395 9.46 14.34 22.79
CA ASP A 395 9.92 15.72 22.79
C ASP A 395 10.82 16.12 21.61
N THR A 396 11.20 15.16 20.76
CA THR A 396 12.03 15.41 19.58
C THR A 396 11.35 16.25 18.50
N VAL A 397 12.17 16.85 17.63
CA VAL A 397 11.71 17.67 16.50
C VAL A 397 10.79 16.86 15.59
N TRP A 398 11.16 15.60 15.27
CA TRP A 398 10.35 14.77 14.38
C TRP A 398 8.96 14.49 14.96
N MET A 399 8.89 14.13 16.24
CA MET A 399 7.62 13.87 16.93
C MET A 399 6.74 15.11 16.98
N LYS A 400 7.28 16.27 17.36
CA LYS A 400 6.51 17.52 17.51
C LYS A 400 6.04 18.13 16.19
N LYS A 401 6.84 18.03 15.13
CA LYS A 401 6.54 18.69 13.85
C LYS A 401 5.74 17.81 12.87
N TRP A 402 5.87 16.48 12.94
CA TRP A 402 5.19 15.57 12.00
C TRP A 402 4.30 14.53 12.69
N ALA A 403 4.79 13.78 13.68
CA ALA A 403 4.05 12.64 14.22
C ALA A 403 2.84 13.05 15.09
N LEU A 404 3.04 13.90 16.10
CA LEU A 404 1.99 14.38 17.00
C LEU A 404 0.92 15.19 16.27
N PRO A 405 1.24 16.11 15.34
CA PRO A 405 0.23 16.78 14.53
C PRO A 405 -0.61 15.81 13.68
N ALA A 406 0.00 14.76 13.11
CA ALA A 406 -0.75 13.73 12.40
C ALA A 406 -1.70 12.94 13.32
N TYR A 407 -1.28 12.68 14.57
CA TYR A 407 -2.15 12.11 15.59
C TYR A 407 -3.30 13.05 15.99
N GLU A 408 -3.06 14.35 16.17
CA GLU A 408 -4.13 15.33 16.42
C GLU A 408 -5.12 15.39 15.26
N GLN A 409 -4.62 15.36 14.02
CA GLN A 409 -5.44 15.28 12.82
C GLN A 409 -6.26 13.99 12.81
N SER A 410 -5.71 12.87 13.26
CA SER A 410 -6.42 11.60 13.42
C SER A 410 -7.59 11.74 14.41
N GLN A 411 -7.40 12.44 15.53
CA GLN A 411 -8.46 12.71 16.51
C GLN A 411 -9.58 13.58 15.92
N LYS A 412 -9.23 14.60 15.13
CA LYS A 412 -10.20 15.45 14.44
C LYS A 412 -10.96 14.67 13.37
N ALA A 413 -10.25 13.93 12.53
CA ALA A 413 -10.84 13.09 11.48
C ALA A 413 -11.85 12.10 12.06
N ARG A 414 -11.57 11.51 13.23
CA ARG A 414 -12.53 10.64 13.94
C ARG A 414 -13.84 11.33 14.27
N LYS A 415 -13.80 12.57 14.78
CA LYS A 415 -15.00 13.32 15.14
C LYS A 415 -15.84 13.61 13.88
N ASP A 416 -15.19 14.08 12.82
CA ASP A 416 -15.85 14.39 11.55
C ASP A 416 -16.43 13.12 10.89
N ASP A 417 -15.64 12.05 10.85
CA ASP A 417 -16.01 10.78 10.21
C ASP A 417 -17.12 10.09 10.97
N TYR A 418 -17.15 10.18 12.30
CA TYR A 418 -18.24 9.62 13.12
C TYR A 418 -19.59 10.25 12.78
N VAL A 419 -19.64 11.57 12.53
CA VAL A 419 -20.88 12.27 12.14
C VAL A 419 -21.41 11.74 10.80
N ILE A 420 -20.52 11.60 9.80
CA ILE A 420 -20.90 11.08 8.49
C ILE A 420 -21.27 9.60 8.58
N HIS A 421 -20.45 8.79 9.23
CA HIS A 421 -20.66 7.35 9.42
C HIS A 421 -22.02 7.04 10.05
N LYS A 422 -22.43 7.83 11.06
CA LYS A 422 -23.73 7.66 11.75
C LYS A 422 -24.94 7.87 10.82
N LEU A 423 -24.77 8.56 9.68
CA LEU A 423 -25.86 8.78 8.73
C LEU A 423 -26.36 7.48 8.08
N LEU A 424 -25.50 6.48 7.87
CA LEU A 424 -25.89 5.21 7.20
C LEU A 424 -25.48 3.93 7.94
N CYS A 425 -24.62 4.01 8.97
CA CYS A 425 -24.09 2.81 9.63
C CYS A 425 -25.19 1.86 10.15
N ALA A 426 -26.22 2.40 10.79
CA ALA A 426 -27.36 1.60 11.26
C ALA A 426 -28.12 0.94 10.10
N ASP A 427 -28.28 1.64 8.98
CA ASP A 427 -28.99 1.12 7.81
C ASP A 427 -28.21 -0.02 7.15
N PHE A 428 -26.87 0.06 7.12
CA PHE A 428 -26.01 -1.04 6.66
C PHE A 428 -26.01 -2.24 7.62
N THR A 429 -26.09 -2.00 8.92
CA THR A 429 -26.07 -3.06 9.95
C THR A 429 -27.39 -3.82 9.98
N ASN A 430 -28.50 -3.10 9.83
CA ASN A 430 -29.85 -3.66 9.90
C ASN A 430 -30.38 -4.11 8.53
N LEU A 431 -29.57 -4.07 7.48
CA LEU A 431 -30.01 -4.47 6.15
C LEU A 431 -30.21 -5.99 6.11
N ASP A 432 -31.44 -6.41 5.87
CA ASP A 432 -31.75 -7.80 5.57
C ASP A 432 -31.40 -8.11 4.10
N VAL A 433 -30.37 -8.93 3.90
CA VAL A 433 -29.89 -9.28 2.56
C VAL A 433 -30.94 -10.11 1.78
N THR A 434 -31.86 -10.77 2.48
CA THR A 434 -32.94 -11.55 1.87
C THR A 434 -34.01 -10.68 1.20
N THR A 435 -34.05 -9.37 1.50
CA THR A 435 -34.98 -8.44 0.85
C THR A 435 -34.50 -7.97 -0.52
N ARG A 436 -33.39 -8.52 -1.05
CA ARG A 436 -32.91 -8.20 -2.40
C ARG A 436 -33.99 -8.62 -3.41
N PRO A 437 -34.52 -7.70 -4.25
CA PRO A 437 -35.60 -8.05 -5.18
C PRO A 437 -35.19 -9.06 -6.25
N THR A 438 -34.07 -8.83 -6.94
CA THR A 438 -33.50 -9.71 -7.98
C THR A 438 -31.98 -9.64 -7.98
N GLU A 439 -31.30 -10.55 -8.71
CA GLU A 439 -29.83 -10.54 -8.86
C GLU A 439 -29.30 -9.26 -9.55
N ASP A 440 -30.12 -8.61 -10.38
CA ASP A 440 -29.79 -7.36 -11.07
C ASP A 440 -29.93 -6.11 -10.19
N HIS A 441 -30.40 -6.26 -8.94
CA HIS A 441 -30.41 -5.20 -7.96
C HIS A 441 -29.12 -5.19 -7.14
N MET A 442 -28.46 -4.04 -7.10
CA MET A 442 -27.27 -3.82 -6.24
C MET A 442 -27.55 -2.74 -5.21
N ARG A 443 -26.88 -2.82 -4.05
CA ARG A 443 -26.92 -1.76 -3.04
C ARG A 443 -26.35 -0.47 -3.60
N ALA A 444 -27.11 0.62 -3.45
CA ALA A 444 -26.73 1.98 -3.81
C ALA A 444 -27.19 2.96 -2.72
N ILE A 445 -26.70 4.20 -2.78
CA ILE A 445 -27.05 5.25 -1.82
C ILE A 445 -27.82 6.34 -2.56
N LEU A 446 -29.03 6.62 -2.09
CA LEU A 446 -29.84 7.74 -2.54
C LEU A 446 -29.62 8.95 -1.62
N PHE A 447 -29.32 10.09 -2.22
CA PHE A 447 -29.30 11.40 -1.58
C PHE A 447 -30.58 12.14 -1.95
N PRO A 448 -31.65 12.04 -1.14
CA PRO A 448 -32.93 12.70 -1.42
C PRO A 448 -32.80 14.21 -1.29
N VAL A 449 -33.64 14.95 -2.04
CA VAL A 449 -33.60 16.42 -2.07
C VAL A 449 -34.09 17.03 -0.76
N ASP A 450 -35.19 16.50 -0.24
CA ASP A 450 -35.99 17.05 0.85
C ASP A 450 -35.72 16.40 2.21
N GLN A 451 -34.69 15.56 2.32
CA GLN A 451 -34.36 14.86 3.56
C GLN A 451 -32.88 14.98 3.88
N LYS A 452 -32.59 15.21 5.16
CA LYS A 452 -31.20 15.37 5.65
C LYS A 452 -30.40 14.07 5.68
N LYS A 453 -31.08 12.92 5.77
CA LYS A 453 -30.43 11.61 5.90
C LYS A 453 -30.39 10.93 4.53
N PRO A 454 -29.21 10.51 4.03
CA PRO A 454 -29.11 9.63 2.86
C PRO A 454 -29.76 8.27 3.16
N LYS A 455 -30.10 7.51 2.11
CA LYS A 455 -30.79 6.22 2.23
C LYS A 455 -30.05 5.12 1.47
N LEU A 456 -29.91 3.96 2.10
CA LEU A 456 -29.49 2.74 1.42
C LEU A 456 -30.68 2.18 0.64
N ILE A 457 -30.49 1.90 -0.65
CA ILE A 457 -31.53 1.42 -1.56
C ILE A 457 -31.05 0.23 -2.39
N TRP A 458 -31.99 -0.57 -2.88
CA TRP A 458 -31.75 -1.54 -3.95
C TRP A 458 -31.94 -0.86 -5.30
N LEU A 459 -30.88 -0.77 -6.10
CA LEU A 459 -30.88 -0.12 -7.39
C LEU A 459 -30.81 -1.17 -8.50
N GLU A 460 -31.82 -1.17 -9.37
CA GLU A 460 -31.91 -2.04 -10.54
C GLU A 460 -30.99 -1.55 -11.67
N PHE A 461 -30.27 -2.50 -12.28
CA PHE A 461 -29.47 -2.24 -13.47
C PHE A 461 -29.91 -3.11 -14.64
N ASN A 462 -30.11 -2.48 -15.80
CA ASN A 462 -30.39 -3.18 -17.06
C ASN A 462 -29.10 -3.39 -17.85
N ARG A 463 -28.94 -4.58 -18.45
CA ARG A 463 -27.86 -4.84 -19.41
C ARG A 463 -28.30 -4.39 -20.81
N ASP A 464 -27.54 -3.45 -21.37
CA ASP A 464 -27.63 -3.00 -22.76
C ASP A 464 -27.02 -4.06 -23.72
N GLU A 465 -27.32 -3.98 -25.02
CA GLU A 465 -26.78 -4.84 -26.11
C GLU A 465 -25.24 -4.96 -26.09
N ASP A 466 -24.52 -3.94 -25.58
CA ASP A 466 -23.06 -3.91 -25.39
C ASP A 466 -22.59 -4.48 -24.03
N TRP A 467 -23.45 -5.16 -23.27
CA TRP A 467 -23.20 -5.66 -21.91
C TRP A 467 -22.82 -4.57 -20.90
N ARG A 468 -23.30 -3.34 -21.11
CA ARG A 468 -23.13 -2.22 -20.18
C ARG A 468 -24.32 -2.11 -19.23
N TYR A 469 -24.07 -1.98 -17.94
CA TYR A 469 -25.13 -1.74 -16.96
C TYR A 469 -25.60 -0.28 -17.00
N ARG A 470 -26.91 -0.06 -17.22
CA ARG A 470 -27.60 1.23 -17.10
C ARG A 470 -28.52 1.22 -15.89
N ILE A 471 -28.63 2.36 -15.20
CA ILE A 471 -29.57 2.53 -14.09
C ILE A 471 -31.00 2.50 -14.65
N ALA A 472 -31.81 1.53 -14.24
CA ALA A 472 -33.21 1.40 -14.67
C ALA A 472 -34.18 2.30 -13.88
N SER A 473 -33.64 3.11 -12.97
CA SER A 473 -34.40 3.66 -11.86
C SER A 473 -35.25 4.91 -12.18
N PRO A 474 -36.49 4.98 -11.67
CA PRO A 474 -37.36 6.15 -11.83
C PRO A 474 -36.90 7.40 -11.06
N PHE A 475 -35.94 7.28 -10.12
CA PHE A 475 -35.48 8.41 -9.29
C PHE A 475 -34.81 9.54 -10.08
N LEU A 476 -34.41 9.30 -11.34
CA LEU A 476 -33.85 10.30 -12.26
C LEU A 476 -34.80 10.68 -13.41
N ASN A 477 -36.10 10.38 -13.29
CA ASN A 477 -37.16 10.76 -14.24
C ASN A 477 -36.93 10.32 -15.72
N GLY A 478 -36.25 9.20 -15.97
CA GLY A 478 -36.18 8.57 -17.29
C GLY A 478 -35.22 9.19 -18.32
N ASP A 479 -34.56 10.32 -18.01
CA ASP A 479 -33.43 10.82 -18.81
C ASP A 479 -32.14 10.06 -18.45
N ASN A 480 -31.25 9.85 -19.44
CA ASN A 480 -29.93 9.22 -19.28
C ASN A 480 -28.96 10.06 -18.43
N GLY A 481 -29.30 10.32 -17.16
CA GLY A 481 -28.54 11.17 -16.24
C GLY A 481 -27.04 10.93 -16.30
N THR A 482 -26.26 11.99 -16.11
CA THR A 482 -24.80 11.97 -16.16
C THR A 482 -24.26 11.23 -14.94
N SER A 483 -23.36 10.27 -15.19
CA SER A 483 -22.66 9.55 -14.12
C SER A 483 -21.18 9.89 -14.14
N SER A 484 -20.69 10.47 -13.06
CA SER A 484 -19.27 10.83 -12.90
C SER A 484 -18.55 9.81 -12.01
N PRO A 485 -17.47 9.16 -12.47
CA PRO A 485 -16.68 8.28 -11.63
C PRO A 485 -15.80 9.09 -10.66
N ILE A 486 -15.71 8.63 -9.42
CA ILE A 486 -14.74 9.12 -8.43
C ILE A 486 -13.40 8.45 -8.73
N ARG A 487 -12.55 9.12 -9.52
CA ARG A 487 -11.24 8.58 -9.93
C ARG A 487 -10.19 8.64 -8.82
N TYR A 488 -10.24 9.68 -7.98
CA TYR A 488 -9.32 9.90 -6.88
C TYR A 488 -10.05 10.64 -5.76
N ASN A 489 -9.83 10.23 -4.51
CA ASN A 489 -10.34 10.94 -3.35
C ASN A 489 -9.21 11.83 -2.79
N PRO A 490 -9.32 13.17 -2.91
CA PRO A 490 -8.27 14.09 -2.46
C PRO A 490 -8.17 14.21 -0.93
N ILE A 491 -9.23 13.86 -0.21
CA ILE A 491 -9.25 13.89 1.26
C ILE A 491 -8.56 12.65 1.83
N LEU A 492 -8.81 11.47 1.23
CA LEU A 492 -8.16 10.22 1.62
C LEU A 492 -6.82 9.97 0.91
N LYS A 493 -6.44 10.85 -0.02
CA LYS A 493 -5.23 10.77 -0.84
C LYS A 493 -5.01 9.41 -1.54
N ARG A 494 -6.09 8.84 -2.08
CA ARG A 494 -6.06 7.51 -2.72
C ARG A 494 -7.15 7.35 -3.78
N ARG A 495 -6.95 6.36 -4.66
CA ARG A 495 -8.00 5.87 -5.55
C ARG A 495 -8.91 4.88 -4.80
N PRO A 496 -10.23 4.86 -5.08
CA PRO A 496 -11.08 3.77 -4.61
C PRO A 496 -10.59 2.43 -5.18
N SER A 497 -10.58 1.37 -4.36
CA SER A 497 -10.23 0.01 -4.84
C SER A 497 -11.20 -0.49 -5.91
N ASN A 498 -12.44 -0.01 -5.84
CA ASN A 498 -13.50 -0.25 -6.79
C ASN A 498 -14.15 1.08 -7.13
N VAL A 499 -14.43 1.35 -8.40
CA VAL A 499 -14.96 2.66 -8.82
C VAL A 499 -16.33 2.92 -8.19
N VAL A 500 -16.46 4.10 -7.59
CA VAL A 500 -17.73 4.65 -7.12
C VAL A 500 -18.19 5.70 -8.13
N TYR A 501 -19.42 5.59 -8.60
CA TYR A 501 -20.04 6.55 -9.50
C TYR A 501 -21.05 7.40 -8.75
N VAL A 502 -21.11 8.67 -9.08
CA VAL A 502 -22.16 9.59 -8.65
C VAL A 502 -23.01 9.91 -9.88
N ALA A 503 -24.26 9.47 -9.88
CA ALA A 503 -25.25 9.73 -10.92
C ALA A 503 -26.18 10.87 -10.53
N TYR A 504 -26.35 11.81 -11.45
CA TYR A 504 -27.11 13.04 -11.28
C TYR A 504 -27.59 13.56 -12.64
N ARG A 505 -28.53 14.52 -12.71
CA ARG A 505 -29.04 15.05 -14.00
C ARG A 505 -28.34 16.36 -14.37
N ASP A 506 -27.72 16.49 -15.55
CA ASP A 506 -27.01 17.74 -15.89
C ASP A 506 -27.90 18.99 -15.92
N ASN A 507 -29.21 18.85 -16.17
CA ASN A 507 -30.13 19.99 -16.29
C ASN A 507 -30.55 20.65 -14.96
N PHE A 508 -30.32 20.04 -13.78
CA PHE A 508 -30.77 20.65 -12.51
C PHE A 508 -30.04 21.94 -12.16
N LEU A 509 -28.85 22.17 -12.73
CA LEU A 509 -28.09 23.40 -12.53
C LEU A 509 -28.77 24.61 -13.21
N ASN A 510 -29.70 24.36 -14.15
CA ASN A 510 -30.36 25.38 -14.97
C ASN A 510 -31.91 25.31 -14.98
N ASP A 511 -32.54 24.31 -14.33
CA ASP A 511 -34.00 24.05 -14.48
C ASP A 511 -34.88 24.48 -13.27
N GLY A 512 -34.29 25.03 -12.21
CA GLY A 512 -35.02 25.45 -11.00
C GLY A 512 -35.16 24.38 -9.91
N SER A 513 -34.47 23.24 -10.04
CA SER A 513 -34.40 22.20 -8.99
C SER A 513 -33.95 22.75 -7.63
N ALA A 514 -34.52 22.20 -6.55
CA ALA A 514 -34.20 22.56 -5.17
C ALA A 514 -32.82 22.00 -4.72
N SER A 515 -32.20 22.70 -3.77
CA SER A 515 -30.95 22.26 -3.11
C SER A 515 -31.16 20.92 -2.41
N ASN A 516 -30.12 20.08 -2.42
CA ASN A 516 -30.14 18.74 -1.87
C ASN A 516 -29.75 18.79 -0.38
N ASP A 517 -30.76 18.73 0.51
CA ASP A 517 -30.56 18.79 1.96
C ASP A 517 -29.72 17.63 2.51
N SER A 518 -29.78 16.46 1.86
CA SER A 518 -28.98 15.30 2.25
C SER A 518 -27.48 15.57 2.06
N ILE A 519 -27.09 16.20 0.94
CA ILE A 519 -25.69 16.53 0.66
C ILE A 519 -25.26 17.75 1.47
N THR A 520 -26.13 18.75 1.64
CA THR A 520 -25.86 19.91 2.49
C THR A 520 -25.54 19.49 3.93
N THR A 521 -26.23 18.47 4.45
CA THR A 521 -25.92 17.89 5.77
C THR A 521 -24.51 17.28 5.83
N ILE A 522 -24.05 16.64 4.75
CA ILE A 522 -22.71 16.05 4.66
C ILE A 522 -21.64 17.15 4.54
N THR A 523 -21.85 18.14 3.68
CA THR A 523 -20.87 19.21 3.44
C THR A 523 -20.74 20.16 4.63
N ALA A 524 -21.84 20.39 5.37
CA ALA A 524 -21.85 21.20 6.60
C ALA A 524 -20.94 20.67 7.72
N THR A 525 -20.49 19.41 7.65
CA THR A 525 -19.51 18.85 8.61
C THR A 525 -18.14 19.51 8.53
N ARG A 526 -17.83 20.25 7.46
CA ARG A 526 -16.60 21.03 7.31
C ARG A 526 -16.89 22.50 7.03
N PRO A 527 -16.20 23.44 7.70
CA PRO A 527 -16.26 24.85 7.34
C PRO A 527 -15.78 25.06 5.90
N GLY A 528 -16.51 25.85 5.12
CA GLY A 528 -16.13 26.18 3.75
C GLY A 528 -17.33 26.54 2.86
N SER A 529 -17.05 27.14 1.70
CA SER A 529 -18.03 27.26 0.62
C SER A 529 -18.05 25.94 -0.15
N HIS A 530 -19.22 25.32 -0.22
CA HIS A 530 -19.42 24.03 -0.88
C HIS A 530 -20.31 24.20 -2.11
N HIS A 531 -20.17 23.30 -3.07
CA HIS A 531 -21.04 23.30 -4.24
C HIS A 531 -22.50 23.03 -3.84
N ASP A 532 -23.42 23.85 -4.34
CA ASP A 532 -24.86 23.67 -4.18
C ASP A 532 -25.36 22.57 -5.11
N TRP A 533 -25.30 21.33 -4.63
CA TRP A 533 -25.87 20.17 -5.31
C TRP A 533 -27.39 20.25 -5.27
N ARG A 534 -28.05 20.09 -6.41
CA ARG A 534 -29.52 20.17 -6.53
C ARG A 534 -30.08 18.89 -7.15
N GLY A 535 -31.34 18.62 -6.86
CA GLY A 535 -32.02 17.40 -7.35
C GLY A 535 -31.52 16.10 -6.68
N PRO A 536 -32.20 14.97 -6.94
CA PRO A 536 -31.85 13.68 -6.35
C PRO A 536 -30.55 13.15 -6.97
N ILE A 537 -29.69 12.56 -6.13
CA ILE A 537 -28.37 12.05 -6.52
C ILE A 537 -28.23 10.62 -6.02
N ILE A 538 -27.56 9.77 -6.80
CA ILE A 538 -27.33 8.37 -6.47
C ILE A 538 -25.82 8.08 -6.50
N ALA A 539 -25.32 7.38 -5.49
CA ALA A 539 -23.99 6.77 -5.52
C ALA A 539 -24.08 5.25 -5.62
N TYR A 540 -23.31 4.65 -6.53
CA TYR A 540 -23.29 3.20 -6.75
C TYR A 540 -21.88 2.70 -7.10
N GLY A 541 -21.61 1.41 -6.88
CA GLY A 541 -20.30 0.80 -7.09
C GLY A 541 -20.19 -0.04 -8.36
N LYS A 542 -19.00 -0.03 -8.98
CA LYS A 542 -18.60 -0.99 -10.02
C LYS A 542 -17.29 -1.70 -9.65
N VAL A 543 -17.06 -2.88 -10.23
CA VAL A 543 -15.90 -3.75 -9.95
C VAL A 543 -14.64 -3.24 -10.65
N GLY A 544 -13.53 -3.15 -9.91
CA GLY A 544 -12.24 -2.70 -10.41
C GLY A 544 -11.98 -1.21 -10.19
N SER A 545 -10.70 -0.82 -10.19
CA SER A 545 -10.25 0.55 -9.88
C SER A 545 -10.21 1.48 -11.09
N ASN A 546 -10.30 0.94 -12.31
CA ASN A 546 -10.27 1.71 -13.54
C ASN A 546 -11.69 1.88 -14.12
N PRO A 547 -12.26 3.11 -14.12
CA PRO A 547 -13.61 3.37 -14.62
C PRO A 547 -13.78 3.09 -16.11
N ASP A 548 -12.68 3.06 -16.86
CA ASP A 548 -12.72 2.87 -18.32
C ASP A 548 -12.80 1.38 -18.70
N THR A 549 -12.48 0.47 -17.77
CA THR A 549 -12.57 -1.01 -17.95
C THR A 549 -13.60 -1.67 -17.05
N SER A 550 -14.09 -0.96 -16.03
CA SER A 550 -15.06 -1.45 -15.05
C SER A 550 -16.46 -1.62 -15.66
N LYS A 551 -16.83 -2.87 -15.97
CA LYS A 551 -18.13 -3.20 -16.56
C LYS A 551 -19.18 -3.59 -15.53
N ASN A 552 -18.85 -4.41 -14.54
CA ASN A 552 -19.82 -5.02 -13.63
C ASN A 552 -20.18 -4.13 -12.44
N CYS A 553 -21.47 -3.98 -12.15
CA CYS A 553 -21.96 -3.34 -10.93
C CYS A 553 -21.75 -4.25 -9.71
N ARG A 554 -21.66 -3.64 -8.53
CA ARG A 554 -21.58 -4.35 -7.26
C ARG A 554 -22.32 -3.60 -6.17
N ASP A 555 -22.55 -4.30 -5.08
CA ASP A 555 -23.01 -3.67 -3.85
C ASP A 555 -22.02 -2.65 -3.31
N ILE A 556 -22.53 -1.47 -2.99
CA ILE A 556 -21.80 -0.43 -2.26
C ILE A 556 -21.67 -0.78 -0.77
N ASP A 557 -20.59 -0.32 -0.12
CA ASP A 557 -20.38 -0.44 1.32
C ASP A 557 -20.17 0.92 2.02
N LEU A 558 -19.86 0.90 3.32
CA LEU A 558 -19.58 2.12 4.09
C LEU A 558 -18.28 2.83 3.68
N HIS A 559 -17.30 2.14 3.09
CA HIS A 559 -16.08 2.78 2.58
C HIS A 559 -16.40 3.56 1.30
N ASP A 560 -17.24 3.02 0.43
CA ASP A 560 -17.70 3.71 -0.76
C ASP A 560 -18.55 4.93 -0.42
N PHE A 561 -19.41 4.82 0.60
CA PHE A 561 -20.13 5.98 1.12
C PHE A 561 -19.17 7.09 1.52
N ARG A 562 -18.04 6.75 2.14
CA ARG A 562 -17.01 7.72 2.48
C ARG A 562 -16.43 8.39 1.23
N HIS A 563 -16.14 7.64 0.17
CA HIS A 563 -15.70 8.20 -1.10
C HIS A 563 -16.72 9.19 -1.69
N ALA A 564 -18.01 8.83 -1.69
CA ALA A 564 -19.08 9.71 -2.16
C ALA A 564 -19.21 10.99 -1.31
N ALA A 565 -19.19 10.85 0.03
CA ALA A 565 -19.26 11.99 0.94
C ALA A 565 -18.08 12.96 0.75
N ASP A 566 -16.86 12.45 0.60
CA ASP A 566 -15.67 13.26 0.35
C ASP A 566 -15.66 13.89 -1.04
N TYR A 567 -16.24 13.23 -2.04
CA TYR A 567 -16.45 13.81 -3.36
C TYR A 567 -17.31 15.08 -3.24
N PHE A 568 -18.44 15.04 -2.54
CA PHE A 568 -19.28 16.23 -2.37
C PHE A 568 -18.58 17.37 -1.60
N ARG A 569 -17.76 17.04 -0.60
CA ARG A 569 -17.00 18.02 0.21
C ARG A 569 -15.83 18.66 -0.53
N SER A 570 -15.30 18.00 -1.55
CA SER A 570 -14.15 18.48 -2.32
C SER A 570 -14.54 18.98 -3.71
N TYR A 571 -15.81 18.85 -4.09
CA TYR A 571 -16.29 19.21 -5.42
C TYR A 571 -16.33 20.73 -5.61
N LYS A 572 -15.53 21.23 -6.58
CA LYS A 572 -15.40 22.66 -6.97
C LYS A 572 -14.98 23.64 -5.85
N GLY A 573 -14.91 23.21 -4.60
CA GLY A 573 -14.36 23.99 -3.48
C GLY A 573 -12.84 23.94 -3.48
N HIS A 574 -12.21 25.06 -3.13
CA HIS A 574 -10.76 25.19 -2.93
C HIS A 574 -10.25 24.30 -1.77
N LEU A 575 -10.21 22.99 -1.97
CA LEU A 575 -8.96 22.27 -1.79
C LEU A 575 -8.45 22.15 -3.21
N SER A 576 -7.43 22.93 -3.55
CA SER A 576 -6.60 22.64 -4.69
C SER A 576 -6.44 21.12 -4.76
N SER A 577 -7.04 20.47 -5.77
CA SER A 577 -6.50 19.21 -6.29
C SER A 577 -5.01 19.45 -6.30
N PRO A 578 -4.18 18.76 -5.47
CA PRO A 578 -2.91 19.28 -5.00
C PRO A 578 -2.26 20.03 -6.13
N SER A 579 -2.41 21.35 -6.08
CA SER A 579 -1.71 22.24 -6.96
C SER A 579 -0.33 22.11 -6.37
N TYR A 580 0.36 21.11 -6.91
CA TYR A 580 1.63 20.65 -6.48
C TYR A 580 2.45 21.87 -6.06
N LEU A 581 2.67 21.99 -4.74
CA LEU A 581 3.95 22.48 -4.24
C LEU A 581 4.99 21.35 -4.32
N VAL A 582 4.75 20.32 -5.15
CA VAL A 582 5.86 19.68 -5.85
C VAL A 582 6.29 20.72 -6.88
N THR A 583 7.55 21.14 -6.79
CA THR A 583 8.22 21.87 -7.85
C THR A 583 7.68 21.34 -9.18
N ASN A 584 6.98 22.16 -9.98
CA ASN A 584 6.47 21.75 -11.28
C ASN A 584 7.69 21.61 -12.19
N THR A 585 8.51 20.59 -11.91
CA THR A 585 9.71 20.28 -12.65
C THR A 585 9.18 19.81 -13.98
N ARG A 586 9.18 20.73 -14.91
CA ARG A 586 8.87 20.48 -16.30
C ARG A 586 10.17 20.14 -16.97
N ILE A 587 10.14 19.12 -17.81
CA ILE A 587 11.29 18.80 -18.65
C ILE A 587 10.98 19.21 -20.07
N LYS A 588 12.03 19.57 -20.81
CA LYS A 588 11.89 19.81 -22.24
C LYS A 588 11.69 18.49 -22.95
N GLY A 589 10.56 18.38 -23.64
CA GLY A 589 10.24 17.33 -24.60
C GLY A 589 10.00 17.93 -25.98
N VAL A 590 9.69 17.08 -26.94
CA VAL A 590 9.40 17.51 -28.31
C VAL A 590 8.11 16.86 -28.77
N ARG A 591 7.20 17.67 -29.32
CA ARG A 591 6.04 17.19 -30.05
C ARG A 591 6.40 17.06 -31.53
N ILE A 592 6.24 15.85 -32.09
CA ILE A 592 6.35 15.58 -33.52
C ILE A 592 4.95 15.75 -34.09
N ASN A 593 4.71 16.87 -34.77
CA ASN A 593 3.39 17.21 -35.31
C ASN A 593 3.11 16.43 -36.61
N CYS A 594 1.93 15.83 -36.73
CA CYS A 594 1.49 15.14 -37.95
C CYS A 594 1.15 16.13 -39.07
N ASN A 595 0.89 15.61 -40.27
CA ASN A 595 0.55 16.41 -41.45
C ASN A 595 -0.62 17.38 -41.24
N GLY A 596 -1.64 17.00 -40.46
CA GLY A 596 -2.80 17.83 -40.14
C GLY A 596 -2.43 19.03 -39.28
N ASP A 597 -1.71 18.80 -38.18
CA ASP A 597 -1.20 19.88 -37.32
C ASP A 597 -0.26 20.83 -38.09
N GLN A 598 0.55 20.31 -39.01
CA GLN A 598 1.43 21.14 -39.85
C GLN A 598 0.66 21.94 -40.91
N LYS A 599 -0.20 21.30 -41.70
CA LYS A 599 -0.84 21.92 -42.88
C LYS A 599 -2.05 22.76 -42.53
N VAL A 600 -2.80 22.39 -41.49
CA VAL A 600 -4.06 23.06 -41.11
C VAL A 600 -3.86 24.06 -39.97
N LEU A 601 -3.05 23.71 -38.97
CA LEU A 601 -2.78 24.58 -37.82
C LEU A 601 -1.47 25.36 -37.92
N ASN A 602 -0.72 25.19 -39.02
CA ASN A 602 0.56 25.83 -39.27
C ASN A 602 1.59 25.61 -38.14
N LYS A 603 1.56 24.42 -37.50
CA LYS A 603 2.52 24.07 -36.45
C LYS A 603 3.85 23.61 -37.04
N PRO A 604 4.99 23.88 -36.38
CA PRO A 604 6.28 23.35 -36.82
C PRO A 604 6.29 21.83 -36.70
N HIS A 605 7.06 21.16 -37.57
CA HIS A 605 7.16 19.70 -37.58
C HIS A 605 7.71 19.13 -36.25
N PHE A 606 8.78 19.75 -35.71
CA PHE A 606 9.29 19.49 -34.35
C PHE A 606 9.05 20.72 -33.47
N GLU A 607 8.16 20.57 -32.49
CA GLU A 607 7.77 21.63 -31.56
C GLU A 607 8.35 21.33 -30.17
N GLU A 608 9.21 22.21 -29.64
CA GLU A 608 9.68 22.07 -28.27
C GLU A 608 8.54 22.37 -27.31
N ILE A 609 8.31 21.47 -26.35
CA ILE A 609 7.25 21.58 -25.37
C ILE A 609 7.78 21.30 -23.98
N GLU A 610 7.10 21.85 -22.98
CA GLU A 610 7.35 21.51 -21.60
C GLU A 610 6.36 20.44 -21.14
N VAL A 611 6.90 19.32 -20.65
CA VAL A 611 6.09 18.23 -20.12
C VAL A 611 6.28 18.16 -18.62
N SER A 612 5.18 18.18 -17.87
CA SER A 612 5.21 17.99 -16.42
C SER A 612 5.71 16.58 -16.10
N LEU A 613 6.63 16.43 -15.14
CA LEU A 613 7.03 15.10 -14.64
C LEU A 613 5.88 14.27 -14.06
N MET A 614 4.73 14.90 -13.80
CA MET A 614 3.49 14.24 -13.36
C MET A 614 2.56 13.84 -14.52
N ASP A 615 2.93 14.13 -15.78
CA ASP A 615 2.18 13.65 -16.94
C ASP A 615 2.22 12.12 -16.95
N ILE A 616 1.06 11.52 -17.25
CA ILE A 616 0.89 10.07 -17.41
C ILE A 616 1.86 9.43 -18.42
N MET A 617 2.60 10.21 -19.21
CA MET A 617 3.62 9.69 -20.12
C MET A 617 4.85 9.08 -19.43
N PHE A 618 5.10 9.37 -18.14
CA PHE A 618 6.22 8.76 -17.38
C PHE A 618 5.86 7.42 -16.68
N GLY A 619 4.71 6.83 -17.01
CA GLY A 619 4.35 5.46 -16.63
C GLY A 619 4.68 4.44 -17.71
N ASP A 620 4.01 3.27 -17.70
CA ASP A 620 4.19 2.22 -18.71
C ASP A 620 3.59 2.63 -20.07
N ARG A 621 4.46 2.96 -21.04
CA ARG A 621 4.12 3.54 -22.35
C ARG A 621 5.04 3.03 -23.44
N ASP A 622 4.62 3.26 -24.69
CA ASP A 622 5.39 2.95 -25.88
C ASP A 622 6.78 3.62 -25.85
N THR A 623 7.77 2.87 -26.31
CA THR A 623 9.19 3.26 -26.33
C THR A 623 9.81 2.83 -27.66
N SER A 624 10.99 3.38 -27.96
CA SER A 624 11.73 3.08 -29.20
C SER A 624 12.87 2.10 -28.90
N ASP A 625 12.83 0.92 -29.53
CA ASP A 625 13.90 -0.08 -29.42
C ASP A 625 15.25 0.48 -29.90
N ILE A 626 15.24 1.20 -31.02
CA ILE A 626 16.43 1.87 -31.57
C ILE A 626 17.01 2.85 -30.55
N ALA A 627 16.15 3.66 -29.92
CA ALA A 627 16.59 4.65 -28.94
C ALA A 627 17.22 3.99 -27.69
N LYS A 628 16.72 2.82 -27.28
CA LYS A 628 17.35 2.00 -26.22
C LYS A 628 18.73 1.49 -26.66
N LEU A 629 18.85 0.92 -27.86
CA LEU A 629 20.11 0.36 -28.38
C LEU A 629 21.24 1.40 -28.51
N ILE A 630 20.90 2.63 -28.87
CA ILE A 630 21.89 3.72 -28.95
C ILE A 630 22.17 4.37 -27.58
N GLY A 631 21.50 3.98 -26.50
CA GLY A 631 21.71 4.54 -25.16
C GLY A 631 21.03 5.91 -24.94
N LEU A 632 19.93 6.17 -25.63
CA LEU A 632 19.06 7.35 -25.49
C LEU A 632 17.59 6.91 -25.29
N PRO A 633 17.26 6.19 -24.20
CA PRO A 633 15.91 5.69 -24.01
C PRO A 633 14.88 6.82 -23.94
N ILE A 634 13.82 6.72 -24.76
CA ILE A 634 12.73 7.68 -24.85
C ILE A 634 11.38 7.04 -24.53
N LEU A 635 10.42 7.88 -24.13
CA LEU A 635 9.01 7.56 -23.96
C LEU A 635 8.20 8.37 -24.97
N THR A 636 7.18 7.76 -25.57
CA THR A 636 6.30 8.41 -26.55
C THR A 636 4.83 8.35 -26.15
N LYS A 637 4.06 9.37 -26.55
CA LYS A 637 2.61 9.46 -26.28
C LYS A 637 1.89 10.09 -27.47
N ARG A 638 0.87 9.42 -28.00
CA ARG A 638 -0.01 9.99 -29.04
C ARG A 638 -0.88 11.12 -28.47
N CYS A 639 -1.01 12.19 -29.22
CA CYS A 639 -1.89 13.32 -28.93
C CYS A 639 -3.30 13.04 -29.48
N SER A 640 -4.32 13.57 -28.81
CA SER A 640 -5.66 13.63 -29.39
C SER A 640 -5.63 14.47 -30.68
N PRO A 641 -6.30 14.03 -31.76
CA PRO A 641 -6.35 14.78 -33.01
C PRO A 641 -7.15 16.07 -32.83
N ASP A 642 -6.77 17.11 -33.56
CA ASP A 642 -7.47 18.39 -33.49
C ASP A 642 -8.80 18.32 -34.24
N PRO A 643 -9.91 18.80 -33.65
CA PRO A 643 -11.23 18.77 -34.30
C PRO A 643 -11.28 19.45 -35.67
N SER A 644 -10.41 20.43 -35.94
CA SER A 644 -10.37 21.20 -37.19
C SER A 644 -10.01 20.34 -38.42
N TRP A 645 -9.22 19.28 -38.23
CA TRP A 645 -8.78 18.41 -39.32
C TRP A 645 -9.06 16.92 -39.09
N ALA A 646 -9.54 16.50 -37.92
CA ALA A 646 -9.79 15.09 -37.58
C ALA A 646 -10.69 14.33 -38.57
N ASN A 647 -11.57 15.03 -39.29
CA ASN A 647 -12.50 14.43 -40.25
C ASN A 647 -12.05 14.53 -41.72
N GLN A 648 -10.82 15.02 -42.00
CA GLN A 648 -10.33 15.28 -43.36
C GLN A 648 -9.60 14.09 -44.03
N GLY A 649 -9.78 12.87 -43.51
CA GLY A 649 -9.20 11.63 -44.05
C GLY A 649 -7.89 11.19 -43.38
N ASP A 650 -7.26 10.11 -43.86
CA ASP A 650 -6.11 9.49 -43.19
C ASP A 650 -4.79 10.24 -43.40
N MET A 651 -4.61 10.92 -44.55
CA MET A 651 -3.36 11.63 -44.89
C MET A 651 -2.99 12.73 -43.89
N VAL A 652 -3.97 13.33 -43.20
CA VAL A 652 -3.72 14.36 -42.17
C VAL A 652 -3.21 13.76 -40.85
N TYR A 653 -3.38 12.46 -40.64
CA TYR A 653 -2.83 11.76 -39.47
C TYR A 653 -1.42 11.20 -39.69
N GLU A 654 -0.90 11.27 -40.90
CA GLU A 654 0.43 10.73 -41.23
C GLU A 654 1.52 11.41 -40.41
N ASN A 655 2.37 10.58 -39.81
CA ASN A 655 3.54 10.97 -39.05
C ASN A 655 4.66 9.95 -39.32
N THR A 656 5.36 10.16 -40.42
CA THR A 656 6.39 9.23 -40.93
C THR A 656 7.53 9.05 -39.93
N ASP A 657 7.95 10.11 -39.24
CA ASP A 657 9.02 10.05 -38.27
C ASP A 657 8.61 9.23 -37.02
N ALA A 658 7.37 9.36 -36.56
CA ALA A 658 6.84 8.51 -35.49
C ALA A 658 6.82 7.01 -35.89
N MET A 659 6.56 6.69 -37.15
CA MET A 659 6.62 5.31 -37.67
C MET A 659 8.05 4.76 -37.62
N TYR A 660 9.03 5.48 -38.19
CA TYR A 660 10.43 5.03 -38.18
C TYR A 660 11.03 4.97 -36.76
N LEU A 661 10.55 5.81 -35.85
CA LEU A 661 10.98 5.81 -34.46
C LEU A 661 10.61 4.51 -33.72
N HIS A 662 9.54 3.83 -34.13
CA HIS A 662 9.02 2.62 -33.48
C HIS A 662 9.22 1.35 -34.31
N LEU A 663 10.30 1.25 -35.09
CA LEU A 663 10.68 0.01 -35.76
C LEU A 663 11.07 -1.07 -34.74
N CYS A 664 10.58 -2.30 -34.94
CA CYS A 664 10.90 -3.43 -34.09
C CYS A 664 12.37 -3.90 -34.29
N CYS A 665 13.13 -3.96 -33.20
CA CYS A 665 14.51 -4.48 -33.17
C CYS A 665 14.63 -5.88 -32.56
N ASP A 666 13.54 -6.62 -32.38
CA ASP A 666 13.62 -8.02 -31.95
C ASP A 666 13.83 -8.93 -33.17
N PRO A 667 15.00 -9.60 -33.29
CA PRO A 667 15.30 -10.45 -34.44
C PRO A 667 14.38 -11.68 -34.53
N ASN A 668 13.75 -12.06 -33.42
CA ASN A 668 12.87 -13.22 -33.29
C ASN A 668 11.38 -12.86 -33.27
N ALA A 669 11.02 -11.58 -33.45
CA ALA A 669 9.62 -11.16 -33.43
C ALA A 669 8.80 -11.89 -34.50
N GLU A 670 7.85 -12.71 -34.04
CA GLU A 670 6.89 -13.39 -34.89
C GLU A 670 5.86 -12.38 -35.43
N ILE A 671 5.48 -12.55 -36.70
CA ILE A 671 4.44 -11.72 -37.32
C ILE A 671 3.10 -12.19 -36.78
N ASP A 672 2.41 -11.34 -36.03
CA ASP A 672 1.04 -11.56 -35.58
C ASP A 672 0.13 -10.44 -36.09
N PRO A 673 -0.60 -10.67 -37.19
CA PRO A 673 -1.55 -9.70 -37.74
C PRO A 673 -2.69 -9.34 -36.79
N ASN A 674 -3.10 -10.25 -35.89
CA ASN A 674 -4.20 -10.02 -34.95
C ASN A 674 -3.79 -9.06 -33.83
N LEU A 675 -2.52 -9.10 -33.43
CA LEU A 675 -1.93 -8.18 -32.46
C LEU A 675 -1.30 -6.94 -33.11
N GLY A 676 -1.34 -6.84 -34.44
CA GLY A 676 -0.74 -5.72 -35.18
C GLY A 676 0.79 -5.71 -35.16
N VAL A 677 1.42 -6.86 -34.86
CA VAL A 677 2.86 -7.05 -34.83
C VAL A 677 3.34 -7.44 -36.23
N LEU A 678 4.21 -6.63 -36.82
CA LEU A 678 4.66 -6.80 -38.21
C LEU A 678 6.11 -7.32 -38.31
N GLY A 679 6.70 -7.67 -37.17
CA GLY A 679 8.01 -8.30 -37.08
C GLY A 679 9.20 -7.37 -37.32
N TRP A 680 10.39 -7.98 -37.40
CA TRP A 680 11.69 -7.32 -37.55
C TRP A 680 11.72 -6.20 -38.60
N GLY A 681 12.12 -4.99 -38.17
CA GLY A 681 12.28 -3.83 -39.04
C GLY A 681 10.98 -3.23 -39.56
N CYS A 682 9.84 -3.56 -38.95
CA CYS A 682 8.55 -2.92 -39.18
C CYS A 682 8.04 -2.29 -37.88
N ALA A 683 7.39 -1.14 -37.99
CA ALA A 683 6.61 -0.59 -36.89
C ALA A 683 5.27 -1.34 -36.78
N SER A 684 4.70 -1.47 -35.59
CA SER A 684 3.39 -2.11 -35.42
C SER A 684 2.27 -1.30 -36.09
N THR A 685 1.12 -1.92 -36.36
CA THR A 685 0.02 -1.29 -37.11
C THR A 685 -0.46 0.02 -36.49
N GLN A 686 -0.40 0.15 -35.15
CA GLN A 686 -0.73 1.37 -34.41
C GLN A 686 0.21 2.56 -34.73
N TRP A 687 1.43 2.28 -35.20
CA TRP A 687 2.43 3.26 -35.59
C TRP A 687 2.53 3.47 -37.11
N GLN A 688 1.70 2.77 -37.89
CA GLN A 688 1.63 2.92 -39.35
C GLN A 688 0.37 3.66 -39.81
N ARG A 689 -0.77 3.47 -39.13
CA ARG A 689 -2.06 4.04 -39.55
C ARG A 689 -2.59 5.02 -38.52
N ARG A 690 -3.07 6.17 -39.00
CA ARG A 690 -3.69 7.24 -38.20
C ARG A 690 -2.91 7.61 -36.93
N VAL A 691 -1.59 7.73 -37.04
CA VAL A 691 -0.68 7.93 -35.89
C VAL A 691 -0.98 9.24 -35.14
N GLY A 692 -1.22 10.33 -35.89
CA GLY A 692 -1.39 11.66 -35.32
C GLY A 692 -0.09 12.24 -34.76
N SER A 693 -0.18 13.39 -34.10
CA SER A 693 0.96 14.02 -33.44
C SER A 693 1.37 13.23 -32.20
N ILE A 694 2.67 13.17 -31.89
CA ILE A 694 3.17 12.49 -30.68
C ILE A 694 4.06 13.39 -29.85
N ILE A 695 4.13 13.13 -28.55
CA ILE A 695 5.08 13.74 -27.60
C ILE A 695 6.21 12.75 -27.35
N VAL A 696 7.45 13.25 -27.32
CA VAL A 696 8.68 12.49 -27.06
C VAL A 696 9.42 13.13 -25.88
N VAL A 697 9.76 12.32 -24.88
CA VAL A 697 10.60 12.71 -23.74
C VAL A 697 11.67 11.66 -23.46
N ARG A 698 12.75 12.01 -22.76
CA ARG A 698 13.71 11.02 -22.28
C ARG A 698 13.19 10.30 -21.05
N GLN A 699 13.46 8.99 -20.98
CA GLN A 699 13.13 8.16 -19.83
C GLN A 699 13.90 8.57 -18.56
N ASP A 700 15.15 9.04 -18.71
CA ASP A 700 15.99 9.56 -17.63
C ASP A 700 15.67 11.01 -17.21
N LYS A 701 14.60 11.59 -17.77
CA LYS A 701 14.09 12.94 -17.45
C LYS A 701 15.05 14.09 -17.78
N LYS A 702 16.11 13.85 -18.55
CA LYS A 702 16.96 14.93 -19.08
C LYS A 702 16.27 15.64 -20.27
N PRO A 703 16.58 16.93 -20.52
CA PRO A 703 15.90 17.68 -21.57
C PRO A 703 16.21 17.15 -22.98
N LEU A 704 15.18 17.08 -23.82
CA LEU A 704 15.28 16.90 -25.27
C LEU A 704 15.00 18.22 -25.98
N SER A 705 15.94 18.63 -26.84
CA SER A 705 15.69 19.70 -27.80
C SER A 705 15.07 19.14 -29.08
N ARG A 706 14.45 19.99 -29.89
CA ARG A 706 13.97 19.61 -31.23
C ARG A 706 15.06 18.98 -32.09
N TRP A 707 16.31 19.43 -31.93
CA TRP A 707 17.45 18.91 -32.67
C TRP A 707 17.77 17.47 -32.30
N HIS A 708 17.71 17.12 -31.00
CA HIS A 708 17.92 15.74 -30.55
C HIS A 708 16.92 14.78 -31.18
N VAL A 709 15.65 15.17 -31.22
CA VAL A 709 14.57 14.35 -31.79
C VAL A 709 14.63 14.31 -33.31
N GLU A 710 14.95 15.42 -33.99
CA GLU A 710 15.19 15.45 -35.44
C GLU A 710 16.33 14.49 -35.83
N ALA A 711 17.46 14.53 -35.12
CA ALA A 711 18.58 13.63 -35.37
C ALA A 711 18.22 12.16 -35.14
N LEU A 712 17.46 11.87 -34.08
CA LEU A 712 16.98 10.53 -33.78
C LEU A 712 16.08 10.00 -34.90
N CYS A 713 15.09 10.78 -35.34
CA CYS A 713 14.21 10.40 -36.43
C CYS A 713 14.97 10.20 -37.75
N ARG A 714 15.92 11.08 -38.07
CA ARG A 714 16.80 10.94 -39.24
C ARG A 714 17.64 9.66 -39.17
N TYR A 715 18.22 9.35 -38.02
CA TYR A 715 19.00 8.13 -37.83
C TYR A 715 18.13 6.88 -37.98
N CYS A 716 16.95 6.87 -37.37
CA CYS A 716 16.00 5.77 -37.51
C CYS A 716 15.64 5.52 -38.98
N ARG A 717 15.35 6.60 -39.72
CA ARG A 717 14.90 6.54 -41.11
C ARG A 717 16.00 6.21 -42.11
N TYR A 718 17.18 6.81 -41.98
CA TYR A 718 18.21 6.74 -43.03
C TYR A 718 19.34 5.77 -42.73
N GLU A 719 19.58 5.43 -41.46
CA GLU A 719 20.66 4.52 -41.06
C GLU A 719 20.10 3.20 -40.52
N ALA A 720 19.35 3.23 -39.42
CA ALA A 720 18.86 2.01 -38.77
C ALA A 720 17.93 1.20 -39.69
N TRP A 721 16.99 1.87 -40.36
CA TRP A 721 16.12 1.22 -41.33
C TRP A 721 16.88 0.67 -42.54
N ALA A 722 17.99 1.30 -42.96
CA ALA A 722 18.82 0.78 -44.05
C ALA A 722 19.52 -0.53 -43.65
N TYR A 723 20.08 -0.62 -42.44
CA TYR A 723 20.66 -1.87 -41.93
C TYR A 723 19.62 -2.99 -41.81
N MET A 724 18.43 -2.67 -41.29
CA MET A 724 17.32 -3.62 -41.19
C MET A 724 16.84 -4.08 -42.59
N THR A 725 16.76 -3.17 -43.55
CA THR A 725 16.34 -3.48 -44.93
C THR A 725 17.37 -4.34 -45.66
N HIS A 726 18.66 -4.05 -45.48
CA HIS A 726 19.75 -4.89 -46.01
C HIS A 726 19.72 -6.30 -45.40
N SER A 727 19.41 -6.42 -44.09
CA SER A 727 19.27 -7.73 -43.46
C SER A 727 18.09 -8.56 -43.97
N ARG A 728 17.10 -7.89 -44.59
CA ARG A 728 15.95 -8.54 -45.24
C ARG A 728 16.21 -8.93 -46.69
N GLY A 729 17.38 -8.59 -47.24
CA GLY A 729 17.72 -8.83 -48.65
C GLY A 729 16.97 -7.92 -49.63
N SER A 730 16.40 -6.82 -49.14
CA SER A 730 15.68 -5.85 -49.96
C SER A 730 16.68 -4.88 -50.62
N TYR A 731 16.67 -4.81 -51.96
CA TYR A 731 17.38 -3.82 -52.79
C TYR A 731 18.92 -3.88 -52.88
N SER A 732 19.57 -5.02 -52.62
CA SER A 732 21.01 -5.21 -52.90
C SER A 732 21.27 -6.44 -53.77
N SER A 733 22.29 -6.39 -54.63
CA SER A 733 22.83 -7.56 -55.35
C SER A 733 23.77 -8.41 -54.47
N ASP A 734 24.13 -7.91 -53.29
CA ASP A 734 25.04 -8.54 -52.34
C ASP A 734 24.31 -9.45 -51.35
N GLU A 735 25.03 -10.38 -50.71
CA GLU A 735 24.45 -11.25 -49.68
C GLU A 735 23.87 -10.43 -48.50
N PRO A 736 22.63 -10.72 -48.05
CA PRO A 736 22.00 -10.03 -46.93
C PRO A 736 22.85 -10.12 -45.67
N MET A 737 22.91 -9.03 -44.91
CA MET A 737 23.62 -9.05 -43.61
C MET A 737 22.78 -9.79 -42.56
N SER A 738 23.41 -10.42 -41.57
CA SER A 738 22.65 -11.03 -40.47
C SER A 738 21.93 -9.97 -39.64
N LYS A 739 20.79 -10.34 -39.02
CA LYS A 739 20.06 -9.46 -38.09
C LYS A 739 20.93 -9.02 -36.91
N ASP A 740 21.78 -9.92 -36.40
CA ASP A 740 22.74 -9.59 -35.33
C ASP A 740 23.76 -8.54 -35.78
N LYS A 741 24.24 -8.62 -37.03
CA LYS A 741 25.13 -7.61 -37.59
C LYS A 741 24.41 -6.26 -37.72
N ALA A 742 23.17 -6.25 -38.20
CA ALA A 742 22.35 -5.05 -38.26
C ALA A 742 22.14 -4.41 -36.86
N LEU A 743 21.85 -5.22 -35.84
CA LEU A 743 21.75 -4.75 -34.44
C LEU A 743 23.06 -4.15 -33.94
N SER A 744 24.20 -4.80 -34.22
CA SER A 744 25.51 -4.29 -33.78
C SER A 744 25.86 -2.92 -34.39
N MET A 745 25.31 -2.60 -35.56
CA MET A 745 25.48 -1.31 -36.22
C MET A 745 24.54 -0.23 -35.68
N ILE A 746 23.43 -0.62 -35.04
CA ILE A 746 22.51 0.29 -34.34
C ILE A 746 23.03 0.53 -32.93
N CYS A 747 23.99 1.44 -32.82
CA CYS A 747 24.69 1.68 -31.56
C CYS A 747 25.06 3.16 -31.38
N ARG A 748 25.47 3.50 -30.15
CA ARG A 748 25.83 4.88 -29.77
C ARG A 748 26.85 5.54 -30.72
N PRO A 749 27.97 4.89 -31.11
CA PRO A 749 28.94 5.49 -32.03
C PRO A 749 28.37 5.89 -33.39
N THR A 750 27.54 5.03 -34.01
CA THR A 750 26.97 5.32 -35.33
C THR A 750 25.93 6.43 -35.26
N PHE A 751 25.17 6.51 -34.17
CA PHE A 751 24.30 7.65 -33.91
C PHE A 751 25.09 8.96 -33.72
N SER A 752 26.19 8.95 -32.96
CA SER A 752 27.04 10.14 -32.78
C SER A 752 27.60 10.66 -34.12
N ILE A 753 28.03 9.77 -35.02
CA ILE A 753 28.46 10.15 -36.37
C ILE A 753 27.31 10.80 -37.16
N SER A 754 26.11 10.22 -37.10
CA SER A 754 24.93 10.77 -37.77
C SER A 754 24.53 12.14 -37.20
N TRP A 755 24.62 12.32 -35.88
CA TRP A 755 24.42 13.60 -35.19
C TRP A 755 25.39 14.67 -35.73
N GLU A 756 26.69 14.38 -35.76
CA GLU A 756 27.69 15.32 -36.28
C GLU A 756 27.49 15.65 -37.76
N ARG A 757 27.10 14.66 -38.58
CA ARG A 757 26.78 14.89 -39.99
C ARG A 757 25.59 15.84 -40.14
N MET A 758 24.53 15.65 -39.36
CA MET A 758 23.39 16.58 -39.33
C MET A 758 23.82 17.99 -38.94
N LEU A 759 24.67 18.14 -37.91
CA LEU A 759 25.18 19.45 -37.48
C LEU A 759 25.93 20.17 -38.61
N ARG A 760 26.79 19.46 -39.36
CA ARG A 760 27.51 20.03 -40.51
C ARG A 760 26.57 20.50 -41.61
N GLU A 761 25.60 19.68 -42.00
CA GLU A 761 24.60 20.03 -43.02
C GLU A 761 23.75 21.24 -42.62
N LYS A 762 23.42 21.36 -41.32
CA LYS A 762 22.66 22.50 -40.79
C LYS A 762 23.50 23.78 -40.78
N ALA A 763 24.77 23.68 -40.41
CA ALA A 763 25.71 24.80 -40.47
C ALA A 763 25.91 25.31 -41.91
N GLU A 764 26.01 24.41 -42.90
CA GLU A 764 26.09 24.77 -44.33
C GLU A 764 24.86 25.51 -44.83
N LYS A 765 23.69 25.27 -44.23
CA LYS A 765 22.43 25.96 -44.53
C LYS A 765 22.20 27.24 -43.72
N GLY A 766 23.18 27.65 -42.90
CA GLY A 766 23.09 28.83 -42.05
C GLY A 766 22.19 28.65 -40.81
N GLU A 767 21.82 27.42 -40.45
CA GLU A 767 21.04 27.13 -39.23
C GLU A 767 21.98 26.99 -38.02
N VAL A 768 21.81 27.84 -37.00
CA VAL A 768 22.58 27.75 -35.74
C VAL A 768 21.95 26.68 -34.83
N VAL A 769 22.68 25.59 -34.61
CA VAL A 769 22.25 24.51 -33.69
C VAL A 769 22.85 24.74 -32.30
N GLY A 770 22.04 25.25 -31.38
CA GLY A 770 22.45 25.54 -29.99
C GLY A 770 22.34 24.36 -29.01
N ALA A 771 22.40 23.10 -29.48
CA ALA A 771 22.22 21.90 -28.65
C ALA A 771 23.56 21.19 -28.40
N THR A 772 23.83 20.83 -27.14
CA THR A 772 24.94 19.95 -26.76
C THR A 772 24.70 18.52 -27.24
N SER A 773 25.74 17.68 -27.21
CA SER A 773 25.57 16.25 -27.54
C SER A 773 24.44 15.65 -26.70
N PRO A 774 23.54 14.84 -27.28
CA PRO A 774 22.44 14.22 -26.54
C PRO A 774 22.91 13.31 -25.38
N TYR A 775 24.20 12.95 -25.32
CA TYR A 775 24.77 12.17 -24.21
C TYR A 775 25.50 12.98 -23.14
N LEU A 776 25.70 14.29 -23.35
CA LEU A 776 26.43 15.19 -22.42
C LEU A 776 25.48 16.09 -21.61
N VAL A 777 24.17 15.92 -21.79
CA VAL A 777 23.09 16.63 -21.07
C VAL A 777 22.88 16.03 -19.70
#